data_AF-A0A354P5K7-F1
#
_entry.id   AF-A0A354P5K7-F1
#
_cell.length_a   1.000
_cell.length_b   1.000
_cell.length_c   1.000
_cell.angle_alpha   90.00
_cell.angle_beta   90.00
_cell.angle_gamma   90.00
#
_symmetry.space_group_name_H-M   'P 1'
#
loop_
_entity.id
_entity.type
_entity.pdbx_description
1 polymer ?
#
loop_
_entity_poly.entity_id
_entity_poly.type
_entity_poly.pdbx_seq_one_letter_code
_entity_poly.pdbx_strand_id
1 'polypeptide(L)'
;MSRFHASPAFSFLVIFAALVSSPIIRGGRLSAEEVNISRFERTVVGTSLAQPMEIEISPDGKIFVIELGGTLKQIDPATGVATEVGKLSVTTAQENGLIGMALDPKFKDNGWIYLQYSPPDFSGQYISRFDFHDGRLNLASEKRLFSYEEQRRECCHHAGSMEFGPDGNLYIGTGDNTNPFNDSQGFAPIDQRDDRGPWDALRTAGNTKSYNGKVLRIRPEADGTYSIPDGNLFPKDGSIGHPEIYVMGCRNPWRISVDQKTGYLYWGDVGPDAGSDGPRGPRGYDEVNQARTAGNYGWPLFIGNNYAYSMVDFKTGEIGPPQNPERPVNESVNNSGSRELPPAQPAMIYYPAAQSSEFPELGSGGRTACAGPVYHFDKSLESDTKFPAAYDSTLFAFEWSRNWIMAVHLDADSNVQRIEPFLPGMKFTRPIDIQFAGNGAMYVLEYGETWGMNPDAQLVRIDYMRGNRTPVAVAKVTGGVGREPLVVQLSGDASTDKDGDSLTYRWTYVKSGDASASRKLIAETASAEVVFDQPGVYTVELEVKDPSGASNVSSAPVIVGNSRPEVVFLKPLDGDFFTPGQPVEYQVVVRDREDGTSDFEQAEEDDWHLIESQAPSRIFVEAIAMANLVDAKAQSPGLTLIRKSDCLNCHATNRRLVGPSFVEIADKYRDQPHQLEKSAQRVRDGSTGVWGKIGMLPHQQHTESEVMQMVEYVFSVTADKSNPTSQGFANSLPIGDVSSSLKLEATYTDLGRDEIPALIGTGSVVLRSRHVQAEAADQIQGTQALGSAKAEGGKFMGAINHDAFLKFDGITLDGLKAIAAQVASAGAGGTIEIRRGKPDGELIGSGEVKVNGSWEDFYELEIPLAENTGRDALFLVFKNEKNRGGLMNIDSIKFR
;
A
#
# COMPACT_ATOMS: atom_id res chain seq x y z
N MET A 1 -65.74 -58.62 32.00
CA MET A 1 -65.45 -57.94 33.29
C MET A 1 -63.95 -57.66 33.30
N SER A 2 -63.49 -56.47 32.90
CA SER A 2 -63.33 -55.25 33.69
C SER A 2 -61.86 -55.01 34.12
N ARG A 3 -61.35 -53.83 33.74
CA ARG A 3 -60.27 -52.99 34.35
C ARG A 3 -58.80 -53.17 33.91
N PHE A 4 -58.43 -52.28 32.97
CA PHE A 4 -57.36 -51.26 32.94
C PHE A 4 -56.01 -51.41 33.69
N HIS A 5 -54.96 -51.11 32.90
CA HIS A 5 -53.64 -50.45 33.14
C HIS A 5 -52.38 -51.27 33.51
N ALA A 6 -51.47 -51.37 32.52
CA ALA A 6 -50.02 -51.04 32.63
C ALA A 6 -49.39 -50.99 31.21
N SER A 7 -48.45 -50.05 30.99
CA SER A 7 -47.75 -49.74 29.71
C SER A 7 -46.93 -50.91 29.11
N PRO A 8 -46.44 -50.75 27.85
CA PRO A 8 -45.01 -50.45 27.72
C PRO A 8 -44.66 -49.37 26.67
N ALA A 9 -43.44 -48.86 26.83
CA ALA A 9 -42.80 -47.79 26.08
C ALA A 9 -42.54 -48.15 24.60
N PHE A 10 -42.77 -47.17 23.72
CA PHE A 10 -42.27 -47.17 22.35
C PHE A 10 -40.78 -46.81 22.35
N SER A 11 -39.95 -47.70 21.81
CA SER A 11 -38.52 -47.47 21.63
C SER A 11 -38.27 -46.61 20.38
N PHE A 12 -37.44 -45.58 20.53
CA PHE A 12 -36.82 -44.84 19.44
C PHE A 12 -35.91 -45.77 18.63
N LEU A 13 -36.15 -45.88 17.32
CA LEU A 13 -35.20 -46.45 16.37
C LEU A 13 -34.49 -45.29 15.66
N VAL A 14 -33.27 -44.98 16.10
CA VAL A 14 -32.34 -44.10 15.39
C VAL A 14 -31.77 -44.90 14.22
N ILE A 15 -32.13 -44.53 12.99
CA ILE A 15 -31.45 -45.02 11.79
C ILE A 15 -30.21 -44.13 11.59
N PHE A 16 -29.04 -44.68 11.90
CA PHE A 16 -27.75 -44.11 11.49
C PHE A 16 -27.64 -44.21 9.97
N ALA A 17 -27.73 -43.08 9.26
CA ALA A 17 -27.26 -42.98 7.89
C ALA A 17 -25.72 -42.92 7.93
N ALA A 18 -25.07 -43.99 7.49
CA ALA A 18 -23.63 -44.04 7.36
C ALA A 18 -23.18 -43.13 6.21
N LEU A 19 -22.47 -42.05 6.56
CA LEU A 19 -21.60 -41.34 5.61
C LEU A 19 -20.51 -42.32 5.14
N VAL A 20 -20.54 -42.66 3.86
CA VAL A 20 -19.42 -43.36 3.21
C VAL A 20 -18.33 -42.31 2.98
N SER A 21 -17.38 -42.24 3.90
CA SER A 21 -16.10 -41.59 3.66
C SER A 21 -15.29 -42.47 2.71
N SER A 22 -15.11 -42.02 1.46
CA SER A 22 -14.16 -42.65 0.55
C SER A 22 -12.75 -42.51 1.11
N PRO A 23 -11.98 -43.60 1.27
CA PRO A 23 -10.61 -43.53 1.72
C PRO A 23 -9.76 -42.93 0.59
N ILE A 24 -9.00 -41.88 0.92
CA ILE A 24 -7.90 -41.38 0.11
C ILE A 24 -6.93 -42.53 -0.12
N ILE A 25 -6.91 -43.07 -1.34
CA ILE A 25 -5.92 -44.05 -1.76
C ILE A 25 -4.58 -43.31 -1.86
N ARG A 26 -3.75 -43.44 -0.82
CA ARG A 26 -2.31 -43.19 -0.93
C ARG A 26 -1.70 -44.33 -1.75
N GLY A 27 -1.42 -44.08 -3.03
CA GLY A 27 -0.73 -45.06 -3.87
C GLY A 27 -0.46 -44.57 -5.28
N GLY A 28 0.73 -44.00 -5.48
CA GLY A 28 1.29 -43.70 -6.80
C GLY A 28 2.31 -42.59 -6.74
N ARG A 29 3.58 -42.92 -6.47
CA ARG A 29 4.71 -42.01 -6.69
C ARG A 29 4.77 -41.66 -8.18
N LEU A 30 4.15 -40.55 -8.57
CA LEU A 30 4.67 -39.76 -9.69
C LEU A 30 5.98 -39.16 -9.18
N SER A 31 7.08 -39.41 -9.90
CA SER A 31 8.35 -38.79 -9.57
C SER A 31 8.20 -37.28 -9.71
N ALA A 32 7.98 -36.57 -8.60
CA ALA A 32 8.29 -35.16 -8.54
C ALA A 32 9.81 -35.09 -8.73
N GLU A 33 10.23 -34.82 -9.95
CA GLU A 33 11.46 -34.07 -10.12
C GLU A 33 11.26 -32.82 -9.25
N GLU A 34 12.00 -32.74 -8.15
CA GLU A 34 11.89 -31.61 -7.23
C GLU A 34 12.32 -30.38 -8.04
N VAL A 35 11.33 -29.59 -8.48
CA VAL A 35 11.61 -28.41 -9.30
C VAL A 35 12.49 -27.51 -8.48
N ASN A 36 13.75 -27.40 -8.89
CA ASN A 36 14.66 -26.47 -8.25
C ASN A 36 14.24 -25.05 -8.59
N ILE A 37 13.40 -24.45 -7.75
CA ILE A 37 12.84 -23.11 -8.00
C ILE A 37 13.94 -22.02 -8.11
N SER A 38 15.15 -22.27 -7.61
CA SER A 38 16.28 -21.35 -7.76
C SER A 38 16.77 -21.21 -9.22
N ARG A 39 16.35 -22.13 -10.10
CA ARG A 39 16.58 -22.13 -11.55
C ARG A 39 15.62 -21.21 -12.31
N PHE A 40 14.57 -20.70 -11.65
CA PHE A 40 13.79 -19.63 -12.24
C PHE A 40 14.55 -18.31 -12.18
N GLU A 41 14.46 -17.58 -13.28
CA GLU A 41 15.12 -16.31 -13.46
C GLU A 41 14.15 -15.24 -13.90
N ARG A 42 14.48 -14.02 -13.51
CA ARG A 42 13.69 -12.82 -13.72
C ARG A 42 14.52 -11.87 -14.56
N THR A 43 14.01 -11.49 -15.73
CA THR A 43 14.64 -10.54 -16.64
C THR A 43 13.68 -9.39 -16.93
N VAL A 44 14.11 -8.15 -16.72
CA VAL A 44 13.32 -6.99 -17.14
C VAL A 44 13.45 -6.82 -18.66
N VAL A 45 12.33 -6.82 -19.36
CA VAL A 45 12.26 -6.78 -20.84
C VAL A 45 11.49 -5.56 -21.35
N GLY A 46 11.01 -4.68 -20.47
CA GLY A 46 10.38 -3.41 -20.84
C GLY A 46 10.25 -2.49 -19.63
N THR A 47 10.51 -1.20 -19.81
CA THR A 47 10.41 -0.17 -18.76
C THR A 47 9.73 1.07 -19.33
N SER A 48 9.57 2.13 -18.52
CA SER A 48 8.96 3.40 -18.94
C SER A 48 7.53 3.25 -19.46
N LEU A 49 6.75 2.43 -18.75
CA LEU A 49 5.34 2.19 -19.04
C LEU A 49 4.48 3.12 -18.18
N ALA A 50 3.64 3.94 -18.81
CA ALA A 50 2.79 4.90 -18.10
C ALA A 50 1.41 4.27 -17.85
N GLN A 51 1.13 3.85 -16.61
CA GLN A 51 -0.13 3.17 -16.27
C GLN A 51 -0.44 2.01 -17.24
N PRO A 52 0.45 1.02 -17.39
CA PRO A 52 0.20 -0.08 -18.29
C PRO A 52 -1.03 -0.87 -17.83
N MET A 53 -1.76 -1.43 -18.79
CA MET A 53 -3.02 -2.11 -18.54
C MET A 53 -2.93 -3.59 -18.89
N GLU A 54 -2.65 -3.93 -20.15
CA GLU A 54 -2.70 -5.31 -20.66
C GLU A 54 -1.61 -5.52 -21.71
N ILE A 55 -1.12 -6.76 -21.80
CA ILE A 55 -0.12 -7.17 -22.80
C ILE A 55 -0.66 -8.25 -23.74
N GLU A 56 -0.12 -8.26 -24.95
CA GLU A 56 -0.36 -9.32 -25.92
C GLU A 56 0.94 -9.74 -26.60
N ILE A 57 1.09 -11.05 -26.85
CA ILE A 57 2.30 -11.59 -27.46
C ILE A 57 1.97 -12.11 -28.84
N SER A 58 2.49 -11.43 -29.85
CA SER A 58 2.30 -11.84 -31.24
C SER A 58 3.09 -13.13 -31.57
N PRO A 59 2.67 -13.89 -32.61
CA PRO A 59 3.31 -15.16 -32.95
C PRO A 59 4.81 -15.12 -33.28
N ASP A 60 5.35 -13.95 -33.64
CA ASP A 60 6.78 -13.74 -33.87
C ASP A 60 7.56 -13.32 -32.61
N GLY A 61 6.87 -13.24 -31.46
CA GLY A 61 7.45 -12.95 -30.15
C GLY A 61 7.49 -11.47 -29.78
N LYS A 62 6.98 -10.56 -30.61
CA LYS A 62 6.87 -9.14 -30.22
C LYS A 62 5.72 -8.94 -29.25
N ILE A 63 5.92 -8.01 -28.32
CA ILE A 63 4.97 -7.78 -27.24
C ILE A 63 4.28 -6.45 -27.47
N PHE A 64 2.96 -6.42 -27.38
CA PHE A 64 2.17 -5.21 -27.39
C PHE A 64 1.75 -4.90 -25.98
N VAL A 65 1.73 -3.61 -25.62
CA VAL A 65 1.29 -3.13 -24.30
C VAL A 65 0.40 -1.93 -24.49
N ILE A 66 -0.76 -1.92 -23.85
CA ILE A 66 -1.63 -0.74 -23.79
C ILE A 66 -1.46 0.02 -22.48
N GLU A 67 -1.58 1.34 -22.56
CA GLU A 67 -1.54 2.27 -21.43
C GLU A 67 -2.89 2.95 -21.26
N LEU A 68 -3.30 3.21 -20.01
CA LEU A 68 -4.61 3.77 -19.68
C LEU A 68 -4.93 5.05 -20.49
N GLY A 69 -3.92 5.89 -20.73
CA GLY A 69 -4.01 7.14 -21.50
C GLY A 69 -4.21 6.98 -23.01
N GLY A 70 -4.48 5.77 -23.51
CA GLY A 70 -4.80 5.50 -24.91
C GLY A 70 -3.61 5.12 -25.79
N THR A 71 -2.41 4.98 -25.22
CA THR A 71 -1.20 4.61 -25.97
C THR A 71 -1.14 3.11 -26.22
N LEU A 72 -0.77 2.71 -27.44
CA LEU A 72 -0.36 1.35 -27.79
C LEU A 72 1.14 1.36 -28.06
N LYS A 73 1.89 0.56 -27.30
CA LYS A 73 3.33 0.36 -27.47
C LYS A 73 3.63 -1.04 -27.98
N GLN A 74 4.72 -1.17 -28.74
CA GLN A 74 5.34 -2.44 -29.10
C GLN A 74 6.72 -2.53 -28.46
N ILE A 75 7.02 -3.65 -27.82
CA ILE A 75 8.27 -3.96 -27.13
C ILE A 75 8.94 -5.12 -27.87
N ASP A 76 10.20 -4.91 -28.22
CA ASP A 76 11.09 -5.98 -28.66
C ASP A 76 11.77 -6.59 -27.43
N PRO A 77 11.45 -7.85 -27.05
CA PRO A 77 12.01 -8.47 -25.85
C PRO A 77 13.52 -8.71 -25.92
N ALA A 78 14.15 -8.63 -27.10
CA ALA A 78 15.60 -8.76 -27.24
C ALA A 78 16.34 -7.46 -26.88
N THR A 79 15.72 -6.29 -27.10
CA THR A 79 16.34 -4.97 -26.87
C THR A 79 15.74 -4.22 -25.68
N GLY A 80 14.56 -4.63 -25.23
CA GLY A 80 13.78 -3.97 -24.19
C GLY A 80 13.29 -2.57 -24.56
N VAL A 81 13.34 -2.21 -25.84
CA VAL A 81 12.89 -0.90 -26.34
C VAL A 81 11.38 -0.92 -26.53
N ALA A 82 10.69 -0.01 -25.85
CA ALA A 82 9.26 0.23 -26.03
C ALA A 82 9.03 1.38 -27.03
N THR A 83 8.34 1.11 -28.13
CA THR A 83 8.04 2.09 -29.18
C THR A 83 6.54 2.37 -29.21
N GLU A 84 6.12 3.64 -29.20
CA GLU A 84 4.73 4.00 -29.47
C GLU A 84 4.37 3.68 -30.93
N VAL A 85 3.35 2.84 -31.12
CA VAL A 85 2.89 2.40 -32.44
C VAL A 85 1.45 2.84 -32.75
N GLY A 86 0.74 3.40 -31.77
CA GLY A 86 -0.58 3.99 -31.93
C GLY A 86 -1.03 4.76 -30.69
N LYS A 87 -1.99 5.67 -30.85
CA LYS A 87 -2.58 6.43 -29.74
C LYS A 87 -4.04 6.78 -30.02
N LEU A 88 -4.95 6.33 -29.16
CA LEU A 88 -6.38 6.66 -29.21
C LEU A 88 -6.69 7.89 -28.36
N SER A 89 -7.72 8.63 -28.76
CA SER A 89 -8.31 9.65 -27.89
C SER A 89 -9.27 8.99 -26.91
N VAL A 90 -8.98 9.11 -25.63
CA VAL A 90 -9.77 8.53 -24.54
C VAL A 90 -10.02 9.56 -23.45
N THR A 91 -11.04 9.33 -22.61
CA THR A 91 -11.14 10.00 -21.32
C THR A 91 -10.45 9.15 -20.24
N THR A 92 -9.72 9.81 -19.34
CA THR A 92 -9.07 9.18 -18.19
C THR A 92 -9.71 9.60 -16.86
N ALA A 93 -10.95 10.11 -16.91
CA ALA A 93 -11.69 10.42 -15.70
C ALA A 93 -12.00 9.11 -14.94
N GLN A 94 -11.74 9.08 -13.64
CA GLN A 94 -11.91 7.88 -12.80
C GLN A 94 -11.02 6.73 -13.32
N GLU A 95 -11.60 5.58 -13.67
CA GLU A 95 -10.90 4.39 -14.17
C GLU A 95 -11.08 4.21 -15.70
N ASN A 96 -11.61 5.21 -16.39
CA ASN A 96 -11.80 5.17 -17.84
C ASN A 96 -10.45 5.26 -18.58
N GLY A 97 -10.38 4.72 -19.79
CA GLY A 97 -9.18 4.78 -20.60
C GLY A 97 -9.17 3.75 -21.73
N LEU A 98 -7.99 3.38 -22.18
CA LEU A 98 -7.78 2.16 -22.98
C LEU A 98 -7.45 1.01 -22.02
N ILE A 99 -8.37 0.05 -21.91
CA ILE A 99 -8.39 -0.92 -20.80
C ILE A 99 -8.29 -2.38 -21.26
N GLY A 100 -8.57 -2.64 -22.54
CA GLY A 100 -8.55 -3.97 -23.13
C GLY A 100 -7.85 -4.05 -24.47
N MET A 101 -7.14 -5.16 -24.71
CA MET A 101 -6.54 -5.48 -26.00
C MET A 101 -6.60 -7.00 -26.26
N ALA A 102 -6.83 -7.37 -27.52
CA ALA A 102 -6.62 -8.74 -28.00
C ALA A 102 -6.07 -8.74 -29.42
N LEU A 103 -5.12 -9.62 -29.72
CA LEU A 103 -4.65 -9.85 -31.10
C LEU A 103 -5.50 -10.93 -31.76
N ASP A 104 -5.89 -10.73 -33.02
CA ASP A 104 -6.61 -11.75 -33.76
C ASP A 104 -5.81 -13.07 -33.83
N PRO A 105 -6.43 -14.26 -33.76
CA PRO A 105 -5.69 -15.53 -33.89
C PRO A 105 -4.92 -15.67 -35.21
N LYS A 106 -5.29 -14.89 -36.24
CA LYS A 106 -4.60 -14.79 -37.53
C LYS A 106 -3.85 -13.46 -37.68
N PHE A 107 -3.43 -12.84 -36.57
CA PHE A 107 -2.74 -11.55 -36.54
C PHE A 107 -1.54 -11.48 -37.51
N LYS A 108 -0.79 -12.57 -37.63
CA LYS A 108 0.33 -12.68 -38.58
C LYS A 108 -0.08 -12.42 -40.03
N ASP A 109 -1.30 -12.80 -40.39
CA ASP A 109 -1.83 -12.70 -41.75
C ASP A 109 -2.67 -11.43 -41.97
N ASN A 110 -3.48 -11.03 -40.99
CA ASN A 110 -4.44 -9.91 -41.13
C ASN A 110 -4.05 -8.62 -40.40
N GLY A 111 -3.12 -8.67 -39.43
CA GLY A 111 -2.74 -7.52 -38.62
C GLY A 111 -3.87 -6.95 -37.75
N TRP A 112 -4.91 -7.70 -37.41
CA TRP A 112 -6.05 -7.16 -36.67
C TRP A 112 -5.82 -7.10 -35.16
N ILE A 113 -6.03 -5.91 -34.58
CA ILE A 113 -5.99 -5.67 -33.14
C ILE A 113 -7.37 -5.22 -32.69
N TYR A 114 -7.90 -5.85 -31.64
CA TYR A 114 -9.14 -5.46 -30.99
C TYR A 114 -8.82 -4.65 -29.74
N LEU A 115 -9.52 -3.55 -29.52
CA LEU A 115 -9.34 -2.66 -28.37
C LEU A 115 -10.67 -2.33 -27.69
N GLN A 116 -10.66 -2.32 -26.36
CA GLN A 116 -11.75 -1.82 -25.51
C GLN A 116 -11.33 -0.50 -24.87
N TYR A 117 -12.07 0.58 -25.16
CA TYR A 117 -11.69 1.92 -24.71
C TYR A 117 -12.87 2.86 -24.47
N SER A 118 -12.61 3.87 -23.64
CA SER A 118 -13.56 4.88 -23.20
C SER A 118 -13.42 6.17 -24.04
N PRO A 119 -14.26 6.38 -25.06
CA PRO A 119 -14.19 7.58 -25.89
C PRO A 119 -14.63 8.85 -25.11
N PRO A 120 -14.09 10.05 -25.43
CA PRO A 120 -14.50 11.29 -24.76
C PRO A 120 -15.96 11.68 -25.00
N ASP A 121 -16.52 11.32 -26.15
CA ASP A 121 -17.83 11.77 -26.65
C ASP A 121 -19.00 10.82 -26.32
N PHE A 122 -18.73 9.66 -25.74
CA PHE A 122 -19.73 8.67 -25.35
C PHE A 122 -19.47 8.16 -23.94
N SER A 123 -20.51 8.16 -23.10
CA SER A 123 -20.44 7.63 -21.72
C SER A 123 -20.57 6.12 -21.71
N GLY A 124 -19.46 5.45 -21.95
CA GLY A 124 -19.40 4.00 -22.03
C GLY A 124 -18.10 3.51 -22.66
N GLN A 125 -18.12 2.27 -23.15
CA GLN A 125 -16.99 1.65 -23.83
C GLN A 125 -17.31 1.36 -25.29
N TYR A 126 -16.29 1.49 -26.14
CA TYR A 126 -16.27 0.95 -27.50
C TYR A 126 -15.41 -0.30 -27.55
N ILE A 127 -15.89 -1.31 -28.29
CA ILE A 127 -15.13 -2.48 -28.70
C ILE A 127 -14.91 -2.36 -30.19
N SER A 128 -13.67 -2.08 -30.58
CA SER A 128 -13.33 -1.83 -31.99
C SER A 128 -12.14 -2.65 -32.45
N ARG A 129 -12.16 -3.03 -33.72
CA ARG A 129 -11.04 -3.63 -34.44
C ARG A 129 -10.33 -2.57 -35.27
N PHE A 130 -9.01 -2.65 -35.29
CA PHE A 130 -8.12 -1.81 -36.10
C PHE A 130 -7.15 -2.68 -36.89
N ASP A 131 -6.71 -2.17 -38.04
CA ASP A 131 -5.66 -2.78 -38.85
C ASP A 131 -4.29 -2.25 -38.39
N PHE A 132 -3.35 -3.16 -38.15
CA PHE A 132 -1.96 -2.89 -37.79
C PHE A 132 -1.02 -3.41 -38.88
N HIS A 133 -0.36 -2.48 -39.57
CA HIS A 133 0.61 -2.79 -40.63
C HIS A 133 1.77 -1.79 -40.58
N ASP A 134 2.92 -2.19 -41.13
CA ASP A 134 4.12 -1.35 -41.21
C ASP A 134 4.56 -0.76 -39.85
N GLY A 135 4.34 -1.52 -38.77
CA GLY A 135 4.70 -1.14 -37.41
C GLY A 135 3.82 -0.04 -36.80
N ARG A 136 2.62 0.23 -37.35
CA ARG A 136 1.71 1.26 -36.84
C ARG A 136 0.24 0.81 -36.86
N LEU A 137 -0.51 1.31 -35.89
CA LEU A 137 -1.96 1.18 -35.82
C LEU A 137 -2.63 2.20 -36.76
N ASN A 138 -3.45 1.75 -37.70
CA ASN A 138 -4.21 2.63 -38.58
C ASN A 138 -5.54 3.05 -37.93
N LEU A 139 -5.58 4.21 -37.27
CA LEU A 139 -6.79 4.68 -36.59
C LEU A 139 -8.00 4.88 -37.53
N ALA A 140 -7.77 5.19 -38.80
CA ALA A 140 -8.85 5.37 -39.78
C ALA A 140 -9.51 4.04 -40.20
N SER A 141 -8.93 2.90 -39.84
CA SER A 141 -9.46 1.57 -40.13
C SER A 141 -10.49 1.07 -39.10
N GLU A 142 -10.84 1.90 -38.10
CA GLU A 142 -11.75 1.52 -37.01
C GLU A 142 -13.01 0.82 -37.55
N LYS A 143 -13.22 -0.40 -37.06
CA LYS A 143 -14.46 -1.13 -37.16
C LYS A 143 -15.01 -1.33 -35.77
N ARG A 144 -16.06 -0.58 -35.43
CA ARG A 144 -16.74 -0.74 -34.14
C ARG A 144 -17.66 -1.94 -34.18
N LEU A 145 -17.33 -2.96 -33.38
CA LEU A 145 -18.13 -4.18 -33.28
C LEU A 145 -19.41 -3.88 -32.51
N PHE A 146 -19.29 -3.28 -31.33
CA PHE A 146 -20.42 -2.77 -30.56
C PHE A 146 -19.94 -1.76 -29.49
N SER A 147 -20.90 -1.18 -28.78
CA SER A 147 -20.70 -0.24 -27.68
C SER A 147 -21.71 -0.49 -26.58
N TYR A 148 -21.35 -0.19 -25.33
CA TYR A 148 -22.29 -0.27 -24.21
C TYR A 148 -22.12 0.92 -23.26
N GLU A 149 -23.22 1.29 -22.60
CA GLU A 149 -23.27 2.47 -21.72
C GLU A 149 -22.74 2.17 -20.31
N GLU A 150 -22.00 3.14 -19.78
CA GLU A 150 -21.57 3.20 -18.38
C GLU A 150 -21.88 4.59 -17.83
N GLN A 151 -22.25 4.66 -16.56
CA GLN A 151 -22.38 5.95 -15.88
C GLN A 151 -20.98 6.51 -15.57
N ARG A 152 -20.85 7.84 -15.66
CA ARG A 152 -19.63 8.61 -15.34
C ARG A 152 -19.81 9.55 -14.15
N ARG A 153 -20.90 9.41 -13.40
CA ARG A 153 -21.21 10.24 -12.22
C ARG A 153 -20.34 9.86 -11.03
N GLU A 154 -20.15 8.56 -10.86
CA GLU A 154 -19.44 7.96 -9.74
C GLU A 154 -18.47 6.92 -10.29
N CYS A 155 -17.37 6.66 -9.59
CA CYS A 155 -16.60 5.44 -9.83
C CYS A 155 -17.46 4.22 -9.42
N CYS A 156 -17.18 2.97 -9.79
CA CYS A 156 -15.90 2.31 -10.06
C CYS A 156 -16.16 1.04 -10.92
N HIS A 157 -15.12 0.23 -11.19
CA HIS A 157 -15.18 -1.10 -11.81
C HIS A 157 -15.54 -1.10 -13.30
N HIS A 158 -14.56 -0.78 -14.14
CA HIS A 158 -14.70 -0.87 -15.60
C HIS A 158 -14.19 -2.21 -16.17
N ALA A 159 -13.42 -2.99 -15.40
CA ALA A 159 -12.70 -4.18 -15.87
C ALA A 159 -11.82 -3.86 -17.10
N GLY A 160 -11.97 -4.63 -18.18
CA GLY A 160 -11.44 -4.27 -19.50
C GLY A 160 -10.73 -5.38 -20.28
N SER A 161 -10.41 -6.53 -19.68
CA SER A 161 -9.61 -7.56 -20.36
C SER A 161 -10.33 -8.23 -21.53
N MET A 162 -9.59 -8.56 -22.59
CA MET A 162 -10.09 -9.28 -23.76
C MET A 162 -9.17 -10.45 -24.13
N GLU A 163 -9.74 -11.58 -24.57
CA GLU A 163 -8.96 -12.77 -24.90
C GLU A 163 -9.67 -13.61 -25.98
N PHE A 164 -8.92 -14.19 -26.91
CA PHE A 164 -9.48 -15.11 -27.90
C PHE A 164 -9.46 -16.54 -27.39
N GLY A 165 -10.58 -17.24 -27.50
CA GLY A 165 -10.65 -18.68 -27.27
C GLY A 165 -10.14 -19.50 -28.46
N PRO A 166 -9.88 -20.81 -28.26
CA PRO A 166 -9.35 -21.70 -29.31
C PRO A 166 -10.31 -21.92 -30.49
N ASP A 167 -11.59 -21.56 -30.33
CA ASP A 167 -12.62 -21.62 -31.38
C ASP A 167 -12.73 -20.31 -32.20
N GLY A 168 -11.91 -19.30 -31.89
CA GLY A 168 -11.92 -17.98 -32.52
C GLY A 168 -13.04 -17.07 -32.02
N ASN A 169 -13.63 -17.36 -30.86
CA ASN A 169 -14.53 -16.43 -30.18
C ASN A 169 -13.73 -15.45 -29.33
N LEU A 170 -14.14 -14.18 -29.32
CA LEU A 170 -13.58 -13.12 -28.49
C LEU A 170 -14.37 -13.04 -27.19
N TYR A 171 -13.67 -13.14 -26.07
CA TYR A 171 -14.19 -12.93 -24.72
C TYR A 171 -13.85 -11.52 -24.25
N ILE A 172 -14.79 -10.85 -23.60
CA ILE A 172 -14.67 -9.41 -23.24
C ILE A 172 -15.18 -9.22 -21.81
N GLY A 173 -14.29 -8.82 -20.91
CA GLY A 173 -14.61 -8.53 -19.50
C GLY A 173 -15.19 -7.13 -19.33
N THR A 174 -16.32 -7.04 -18.62
CA THR A 174 -16.98 -5.77 -18.32
C THR A 174 -17.30 -5.67 -16.83
N GLY A 175 -16.86 -4.59 -16.20
CA GLY A 175 -17.13 -4.35 -14.78
C GLY A 175 -18.58 -3.90 -14.55
N ASP A 176 -19.06 -4.01 -13.31
CA ASP A 176 -20.44 -3.69 -12.95
C ASP A 176 -20.76 -2.19 -12.98
N ASN A 177 -19.73 -1.35 -13.13
CA ASN A 177 -19.80 0.10 -13.18
C ASN A 177 -20.65 0.69 -12.01
N THR A 178 -20.53 0.06 -10.84
CA THR A 178 -21.31 0.39 -9.63
C THR A 178 -20.40 0.82 -8.49
N ASN A 179 -20.73 1.95 -7.87
CA ASN A 179 -20.02 2.48 -6.72
C ASN A 179 -20.25 1.56 -5.50
N PRO A 180 -19.20 0.95 -4.93
CA PRO A 180 -19.36 -0.01 -3.85
C PRO A 180 -19.53 0.65 -2.48
N PHE A 181 -19.45 1.98 -2.39
CA PHE A 181 -19.34 2.71 -1.14
C PHE A 181 -20.65 3.41 -0.73
N ASN A 182 -20.56 4.25 0.30
CA ASN A 182 -21.66 5.01 0.88
C ASN A 182 -22.60 4.13 1.73
N ASP A 183 -23.90 4.13 1.46
CA ASP A 183 -24.91 3.51 2.32
C ASP A 183 -24.81 1.97 2.32
N SER A 184 -24.06 1.36 1.40
CA SER A 184 -23.80 -0.09 1.32
C SER A 184 -22.96 -0.59 2.50
N GLN A 185 -22.16 0.28 3.14
CA GLN A 185 -21.27 -0.05 4.26
C GLN A 185 -20.25 -1.17 3.92
N GLY A 186 -19.82 -1.25 2.66
CA GLY A 186 -18.89 -2.28 2.18
C GLY A 186 -19.53 -3.63 1.86
N PHE A 187 -20.86 -3.77 1.97
CA PHE A 187 -21.61 -4.94 1.49
C PHE A 187 -22.12 -4.69 0.05
N ALA A 188 -22.96 -5.60 -0.47
CA ALA A 188 -23.56 -5.45 -1.80
C ALA A 188 -24.28 -4.10 -2.00
N PRO A 189 -23.88 -3.29 -2.99
CA PRO A 189 -24.56 -2.04 -3.35
C PRO A 189 -25.81 -2.36 -4.17
N ILE A 190 -26.99 -2.37 -3.54
CA ILE A 190 -28.29 -2.66 -4.17
C ILE A 190 -29.32 -1.55 -3.91
N ASP A 191 -28.85 -0.30 -3.96
CA ASP A 191 -29.62 0.89 -3.58
C ASP A 191 -30.57 1.37 -4.68
N GLN A 192 -31.84 0.97 -4.57
CA GLN A 192 -32.87 1.23 -5.58
C GLN A 192 -33.62 2.56 -5.41
N ARG A 193 -33.17 3.46 -4.51
CA ARG A 193 -33.83 4.77 -4.32
C ARG A 193 -33.68 5.63 -5.59
N ASP A 194 -34.59 6.59 -5.75
CA ASP A 194 -34.53 7.56 -6.84
C ASP A 194 -33.16 8.26 -6.88
N ASP A 195 -32.61 8.43 -8.08
CA ASP A 195 -31.27 9.02 -8.34
C ASP A 195 -30.06 8.24 -7.79
N ARG A 196 -30.26 7.00 -7.32
CA ARG A 196 -29.19 6.14 -6.77
C ARG A 196 -28.71 5.02 -7.69
N GLY A 197 -29.05 5.07 -8.97
CA GLY A 197 -28.64 4.09 -9.99
C GLY A 197 -27.13 3.76 -10.06
N PRO A 198 -26.19 4.68 -9.76
CA PRO A 198 -24.76 4.35 -9.65
C PRO A 198 -24.38 3.46 -8.45
N TRP A 199 -25.27 3.20 -7.49
CA TRP A 199 -25.07 2.34 -6.32
C TRP A 199 -25.99 1.10 -6.34
N ASP A 200 -26.53 0.74 -7.51
CA ASP A 200 -27.43 -0.40 -7.69
C ASP A 200 -26.83 -1.43 -8.65
N ALA A 201 -26.12 -2.42 -8.13
CA ALA A 201 -25.55 -3.52 -8.91
C ALA A 201 -26.63 -4.49 -9.44
N LEU A 202 -27.87 -4.43 -8.95
CA LEU A 202 -28.98 -5.17 -9.55
C LEU A 202 -29.42 -4.55 -10.89
N ARG A 203 -29.13 -3.27 -11.14
CA ARG A 203 -29.30 -2.62 -12.45
C ARG A 203 -28.32 -3.15 -13.49
N THR A 204 -27.15 -3.64 -13.06
CA THR A 204 -26.01 -3.98 -13.92
C THR A 204 -25.69 -5.48 -13.85
N ALA A 205 -24.85 -5.91 -12.90
CA ALA A 205 -24.37 -7.29 -12.78
C ALA A 205 -25.51 -8.31 -12.73
N GLY A 206 -26.56 -8.02 -11.94
CA GLY A 206 -27.77 -8.85 -11.82
C GLY A 206 -28.80 -8.68 -12.93
N ASN A 207 -28.62 -7.72 -13.84
CA ASN A 207 -29.54 -7.46 -14.94
C ASN A 207 -29.10 -8.21 -16.21
N THR A 208 -30.00 -9.02 -16.75
CA THR A 208 -29.75 -9.85 -17.94
C THR A 208 -29.77 -9.03 -19.24
N LYS A 209 -30.29 -7.79 -19.22
CA LYS A 209 -30.24 -6.81 -20.32
C LYS A 209 -29.32 -5.62 -20.00
N SER A 210 -28.21 -5.90 -19.31
CA SER A 210 -27.08 -4.99 -19.15
C SER A 210 -25.80 -5.70 -19.56
N TYR A 211 -24.91 -4.99 -20.25
CA TYR A 211 -23.57 -5.48 -20.55
C TYR A 211 -22.59 -5.32 -19.38
N ASN A 212 -22.94 -4.59 -18.33
CA ASN A 212 -22.04 -4.34 -17.19
C ASN A 212 -22.07 -5.50 -16.19
N GLY A 213 -20.91 -5.85 -15.63
CA GLY A 213 -20.73 -6.95 -14.68
C GLY A 213 -20.86 -8.32 -15.32
N LYS A 214 -20.20 -8.52 -16.48
CA LYS A 214 -20.32 -9.70 -17.36
C LYS A 214 -18.94 -10.13 -17.88
N VAL A 215 -18.87 -11.34 -18.42
CA VAL A 215 -17.94 -11.66 -19.51
C VAL A 215 -18.78 -12.00 -20.74
N LEU A 216 -18.58 -11.22 -21.80
CA LEU A 216 -19.26 -11.37 -23.07
C LEU A 216 -18.48 -12.32 -23.97
N ARG A 217 -19.17 -13.00 -24.89
CA ARG A 217 -18.55 -13.88 -25.90
C ARG A 217 -19.21 -13.69 -27.26
N ILE A 218 -18.42 -13.23 -28.21
CA ILE A 218 -18.85 -12.97 -29.59
C ILE A 218 -17.88 -13.61 -30.59
N ARG A 219 -18.28 -13.74 -31.84
CA ARG A 219 -17.38 -14.10 -32.94
C ARG A 219 -17.23 -12.92 -33.89
N PRO A 220 -16.08 -12.21 -33.88
CA PRO A 220 -15.83 -11.12 -34.81
C PRO A 220 -15.87 -11.59 -36.28
N GLU A 221 -16.44 -10.76 -37.14
CA GLU A 221 -16.47 -10.97 -38.59
C GLU A 221 -15.58 -9.95 -39.31
N ALA A 222 -15.12 -10.31 -40.52
CA ALA A 222 -14.15 -9.52 -41.28
C ALA A 222 -14.63 -8.11 -41.66
N ASP A 223 -15.94 -7.91 -41.80
CA ASP A 223 -16.55 -6.63 -42.17
C ASP A 223 -16.67 -5.65 -40.99
N GLY A 224 -16.33 -6.10 -39.77
CA GLY A 224 -16.47 -5.33 -38.54
C GLY A 224 -17.73 -5.65 -37.74
N THR A 225 -18.59 -6.54 -38.22
CA THR A 225 -19.72 -7.07 -37.46
C THR A 225 -19.28 -8.24 -36.57
N TYR A 226 -20.24 -8.87 -35.89
CA TYR A 226 -20.01 -10.09 -35.12
C TYR A 226 -21.22 -11.02 -35.20
N SER A 227 -20.98 -12.31 -35.00
CA SER A 227 -22.02 -13.33 -34.81
C SER A 227 -22.08 -13.81 -33.37
N ILE A 228 -23.24 -14.33 -32.95
CA ILE A 228 -23.46 -14.89 -31.61
C ILE A 228 -23.12 -16.38 -31.60
N PRO A 229 -22.09 -16.82 -30.84
CA PRO A 229 -21.75 -18.23 -30.70
C PRO A 229 -22.85 -19.05 -30.02
N ASP A 230 -22.91 -20.35 -30.32
CA ASP A 230 -23.78 -21.27 -29.57
C ASP A 230 -23.25 -21.49 -28.15
N GLY A 231 -24.14 -21.67 -27.18
CA GLY A 231 -23.79 -21.93 -25.78
C GLY A 231 -23.54 -20.69 -24.91
N ASN A 232 -23.90 -19.48 -25.41
CA ASN A 232 -24.04 -18.30 -24.54
C ASN A 232 -25.24 -18.48 -23.58
N LEU A 233 -25.25 -17.71 -22.49
CA LEU A 233 -26.18 -17.90 -21.37
C LEU A 233 -27.65 -17.67 -21.77
N PHE A 234 -27.88 -16.74 -22.71
CA PHE A 234 -29.22 -16.34 -23.14
C PHE A 234 -29.51 -16.69 -24.60
N PRO A 235 -30.79 -16.84 -24.97
CA PRO A 235 -31.18 -17.14 -26.35
C PRO A 235 -30.73 -16.06 -27.34
N LYS A 236 -30.38 -16.48 -28.57
CA LYS A 236 -29.91 -15.59 -29.65
C LYS A 236 -30.91 -14.50 -30.06
N ASP A 237 -32.19 -14.67 -29.74
CA ASP A 237 -33.24 -13.70 -30.04
C ASP A 237 -33.32 -12.54 -29.04
N GLY A 238 -32.53 -12.57 -27.96
CA GLY A 238 -32.49 -11.52 -26.95
C GLY A 238 -33.75 -11.41 -26.08
N SER A 239 -34.63 -12.43 -26.12
CA SER A 239 -35.94 -12.40 -25.47
C SER A 239 -35.87 -12.12 -23.97
N ILE A 240 -34.95 -12.80 -23.28
CA ILE A 240 -34.84 -12.76 -21.81
C ILE A 240 -33.50 -12.20 -21.30
N GLY A 241 -32.56 -11.86 -22.17
CA GLY A 241 -31.25 -11.30 -21.84
C GLY A 241 -30.40 -11.04 -23.09
N HIS A 242 -29.28 -10.33 -22.95
CA HIS A 242 -28.38 -10.07 -24.08
C HIS A 242 -27.72 -11.37 -24.58
N PRO A 243 -27.83 -11.69 -25.88
CA PRO A 243 -27.29 -12.94 -26.43
C PRO A 243 -25.76 -13.02 -26.36
N GLU A 244 -25.05 -11.91 -26.18
CA GLU A 244 -23.59 -11.83 -26.03
C GLU A 244 -23.10 -12.35 -24.68
N ILE A 245 -23.96 -12.40 -23.65
CA ILE A 245 -23.55 -12.76 -22.30
C ILE A 245 -23.18 -14.25 -22.22
N TYR A 246 -21.93 -14.54 -21.87
CA TYR A 246 -21.46 -15.89 -21.55
C TYR A 246 -21.45 -16.11 -20.03
N VAL A 247 -20.90 -15.14 -19.30
CA VAL A 247 -20.91 -15.10 -17.83
C VAL A 247 -21.68 -13.86 -17.37
N MET A 248 -22.56 -14.03 -16.40
CA MET A 248 -23.16 -12.92 -15.66
C MET A 248 -22.87 -12.96 -14.17
N GLY A 249 -23.15 -11.86 -13.48
CA GLY A 249 -23.00 -11.78 -12.03
C GLY A 249 -21.54 -11.64 -11.62
N CYS A 250 -20.79 -10.80 -12.33
CA CYS A 250 -19.43 -10.39 -11.95
C CYS A 250 -19.45 -8.97 -11.37
N ARG A 251 -18.51 -8.65 -10.49
CA ARG A 251 -18.33 -7.28 -9.96
C ARG A 251 -17.31 -6.52 -10.79
N ASN A 252 -16.07 -7.02 -10.83
CA ASN A 252 -14.96 -6.46 -11.58
C ASN A 252 -14.06 -7.59 -12.10
N PRO A 253 -14.43 -8.26 -13.21
CA PRO A 253 -13.64 -9.31 -13.83
C PRO A 253 -12.41 -8.72 -14.55
N TRP A 254 -11.45 -8.21 -13.77
CA TRP A 254 -10.39 -7.30 -14.23
C TRP A 254 -9.47 -7.92 -15.28
N ARG A 255 -8.99 -9.15 -15.04
CA ARG A 255 -8.18 -9.94 -15.98
C ARG A 255 -8.81 -11.29 -16.22
N ILE A 256 -9.07 -11.58 -17.48
CA ILE A 256 -9.61 -12.86 -17.95
C ILE A 256 -8.53 -13.63 -18.69
N SER A 257 -8.69 -14.95 -18.76
CA SER A 257 -7.85 -15.81 -19.58
C SER A 257 -8.66 -17.01 -20.08
N VAL A 258 -8.42 -17.43 -21.31
CA VAL A 258 -9.05 -18.62 -21.89
C VAL A 258 -7.98 -19.68 -22.10
N ASP A 259 -8.15 -20.84 -21.46
CA ASP A 259 -7.26 -21.97 -21.67
C ASP A 259 -7.41 -22.50 -23.11
N GLN A 260 -6.38 -22.31 -23.91
CA GLN A 260 -6.36 -22.70 -25.33
C GLN A 260 -6.51 -24.21 -25.55
N LYS A 261 -6.27 -25.05 -24.54
CA LYS A 261 -6.43 -26.51 -24.66
C LYS A 261 -7.85 -26.98 -24.36
N THR A 262 -8.52 -26.38 -23.38
CA THR A 262 -9.84 -26.82 -22.90
C THR A 262 -10.99 -25.91 -23.35
N GLY A 263 -10.69 -24.66 -23.68
CA GLY A 263 -11.67 -23.59 -23.94
C GLY A 263 -12.31 -23.02 -22.66
N TYR A 264 -11.82 -23.39 -21.47
CA TYR A 264 -12.36 -22.90 -20.21
C TYR A 264 -11.89 -21.46 -19.94
N LEU A 265 -12.82 -20.64 -19.48
CA LEU A 265 -12.57 -19.26 -19.10
C LEU A 265 -12.22 -19.18 -17.62
N TYR A 266 -11.20 -18.40 -17.29
CA TYR A 266 -10.78 -18.08 -15.93
C TYR A 266 -10.74 -16.55 -15.76
N TRP A 267 -11.03 -16.06 -14.57
CA TRP A 267 -10.88 -14.65 -14.24
C TRP A 267 -10.72 -14.43 -12.74
N GLY A 268 -10.10 -13.33 -12.37
CA GLY A 268 -10.17 -12.80 -11.02
C GLY A 268 -11.32 -11.80 -10.91
N ASP A 269 -12.08 -11.85 -9.82
CA ASP A 269 -13.16 -10.91 -9.53
C ASP A 269 -12.91 -10.23 -8.19
N VAL A 270 -12.81 -8.90 -8.21
CA VAL A 270 -12.53 -8.09 -7.01
C VAL A 270 -13.84 -7.84 -6.26
N GLY A 271 -13.92 -8.27 -5.00
CA GLY A 271 -15.14 -8.21 -4.21
C GLY A 271 -15.34 -6.92 -3.41
N PRO A 272 -16.39 -6.83 -2.59
CA PRO A 272 -16.74 -5.65 -1.81
C PRO A 272 -15.93 -5.55 -0.50
N ASP A 273 -15.96 -4.40 0.17
CA ASP A 273 -14.97 -4.02 1.19
C ASP A 273 -15.34 -4.34 2.65
N ALA A 274 -16.44 -5.06 2.91
CA ALA A 274 -16.86 -5.40 4.26
C ALA A 274 -15.77 -6.21 4.99
N GLY A 275 -15.25 -5.67 6.08
CA GLY A 275 -14.16 -6.29 6.85
C GLY A 275 -14.57 -7.48 7.72
N SER A 276 -15.87 -7.64 7.99
CA SER A 276 -16.43 -8.73 8.79
C SER A 276 -17.84 -9.08 8.34
N ASP A 277 -18.28 -10.29 8.66
CA ASP A 277 -19.67 -10.72 8.45
C ASP A 277 -20.60 -9.85 9.33
N GLY A 278 -21.84 -9.68 8.88
CA GLY A 278 -22.82 -8.90 9.63
C GLY A 278 -24.26 -9.13 9.17
N PRO A 279 -25.24 -8.39 9.73
CA PRO A 279 -26.65 -8.56 9.39
C PRO A 279 -26.96 -8.38 7.90
N ARG A 280 -26.15 -7.60 7.17
CA ARG A 280 -26.30 -7.36 5.73
C ARG A 280 -25.72 -8.45 4.83
N GLY A 281 -24.97 -9.40 5.40
CA GLY A 281 -24.39 -10.51 4.65
C GLY A 281 -22.95 -10.82 5.05
N PRO A 282 -22.24 -11.59 4.21
CA PRO A 282 -20.85 -11.97 4.46
C PRO A 282 -19.90 -10.77 4.37
N ARG A 283 -18.71 -10.90 4.97
CA ARG A 283 -17.55 -10.07 4.65
C ARG A 283 -17.22 -10.15 3.16
N GLY A 284 -16.38 -9.23 2.68
CA GLY A 284 -15.89 -9.28 1.32
C GLY A 284 -15.05 -10.52 1.03
N TYR A 285 -15.05 -10.97 -0.21
CA TYR A 285 -14.13 -11.97 -0.75
C TYR A 285 -13.72 -11.55 -2.15
N ASP A 286 -12.45 -11.73 -2.48
CA ASP A 286 -12.04 -11.76 -3.89
C ASP A 286 -12.09 -13.21 -4.37
N GLU A 287 -12.31 -13.39 -5.65
CA GLU A 287 -12.57 -14.69 -6.27
C GLU A 287 -11.61 -14.95 -7.43
N VAL A 288 -11.19 -16.20 -7.57
CA VAL A 288 -10.65 -16.73 -8.81
C VAL A 288 -11.65 -17.75 -9.32
N ASN A 289 -12.23 -17.46 -10.48
CA ASN A 289 -13.39 -18.13 -11.04
C ASN A 289 -13.03 -18.98 -12.27
N GLN A 290 -13.90 -19.94 -12.59
CA GLN A 290 -13.80 -20.81 -13.76
C GLN A 290 -15.18 -21.01 -14.39
N ALA A 291 -15.27 -20.82 -15.71
CA ALA A 291 -16.45 -21.15 -16.51
C ALA A 291 -16.12 -22.20 -17.58
N ARG A 292 -16.58 -23.42 -17.31
CA ARG A 292 -16.56 -24.54 -18.28
C ARG A 292 -17.68 -24.42 -19.31
N THR A 293 -18.77 -23.78 -18.91
CA THR A 293 -19.93 -23.41 -19.72
C THR A 293 -20.43 -22.04 -19.26
N ALA A 294 -21.32 -21.41 -20.02
CA ALA A 294 -21.99 -20.19 -19.62
C ALA A 294 -22.70 -20.33 -18.26
N GLY A 295 -22.77 -19.24 -17.47
CA GLY A 295 -23.32 -19.29 -16.12
C GLY A 295 -23.53 -17.93 -15.44
N ASN A 296 -24.26 -17.95 -14.32
CA ASN A 296 -24.40 -16.82 -13.41
C ASN A 296 -23.51 -17.06 -12.18
N TYR A 297 -22.62 -16.12 -11.86
CA TYR A 297 -21.63 -16.21 -10.77
C TYR A 297 -22.00 -15.36 -9.55
N GLY A 298 -23.25 -14.88 -9.53
CA GLY A 298 -23.94 -14.56 -8.30
C GLY A 298 -23.93 -13.08 -7.88
N TRP A 299 -22.92 -12.28 -8.23
CA TRP A 299 -22.90 -10.86 -7.84
C TRP A 299 -24.12 -10.10 -8.43
N PRO A 300 -24.80 -9.23 -7.66
CA PRO A 300 -24.49 -8.78 -6.29
C PRO A 300 -25.21 -9.54 -5.17
N LEU A 301 -25.91 -10.64 -5.50
CA LEU A 301 -26.72 -11.39 -4.53
C LEU A 301 -25.89 -12.37 -3.72
N PHE A 302 -24.82 -12.90 -4.30
CA PHE A 302 -23.94 -13.90 -3.70
C PHE A 302 -22.47 -13.56 -3.92
N ILE A 303 -21.61 -14.16 -3.10
CA ILE A 303 -20.15 -14.08 -3.21
C ILE A 303 -19.48 -15.33 -2.63
N GLY A 304 -18.25 -15.62 -3.05
CA GLY A 304 -17.47 -16.80 -2.66
C GLY A 304 -18.21 -18.09 -3.02
N ASN A 305 -18.39 -18.97 -2.04
CA ASN A 305 -19.15 -20.21 -2.20
C ASN A 305 -20.66 -19.97 -2.09
N ASN A 306 -21.19 -19.05 -2.90
CA ASN A 306 -22.60 -18.62 -2.88
C ASN A 306 -23.08 -18.10 -1.52
N TYR A 307 -22.22 -17.44 -0.74
CA TYR A 307 -22.64 -16.74 0.48
C TYR A 307 -23.57 -15.58 0.12
N ALA A 308 -24.80 -15.64 0.60
CA ALA A 308 -25.85 -14.72 0.19
C ALA A 308 -25.84 -13.41 1.00
N TYR A 309 -26.01 -12.28 0.32
CA TYR A 309 -26.29 -11.00 0.95
C TYR A 309 -27.78 -10.88 1.32
N SER A 310 -28.06 -10.17 2.41
CA SER A 310 -29.42 -9.85 2.84
C SER A 310 -30.00 -8.76 1.93
N MET A 311 -31.30 -8.84 1.63
CA MET A 311 -31.98 -7.80 0.85
C MET A 311 -32.28 -6.58 1.71
N VAL A 312 -31.42 -5.57 1.65
CA VAL A 312 -31.57 -4.33 2.41
C VAL A 312 -32.47 -3.35 1.66
N ASP A 313 -33.50 -2.83 2.34
CA ASP A 313 -34.23 -1.65 1.88
C ASP A 313 -33.45 -0.40 2.27
N PHE A 314 -32.83 0.27 1.29
CA PHE A 314 -31.99 1.46 1.52
C PHE A 314 -32.78 2.72 1.90
N LYS A 315 -34.12 2.71 1.77
CA LYS A 315 -34.99 3.81 2.20
C LYS A 315 -35.34 3.70 3.68
N THR A 316 -35.61 2.50 4.17
CA THR A 316 -36.04 2.26 5.56
C THR A 316 -34.89 1.77 6.45
N GLY A 317 -33.84 1.19 5.87
CA GLY A 317 -32.77 0.48 6.56
C GLY A 317 -33.15 -0.93 6.99
N GLU A 318 -34.34 -1.42 6.64
CA GLU A 318 -34.80 -2.76 6.98
C GLU A 318 -33.96 -3.83 6.27
N ILE A 319 -33.64 -4.90 7.01
CA ILE A 319 -32.83 -6.02 6.51
C ILE A 319 -33.76 -7.21 6.29
N GLY A 320 -34.07 -7.47 5.02
CA GLY A 320 -34.85 -8.63 4.59
C GLY A 320 -34.02 -9.92 4.51
N PRO A 321 -34.68 -11.06 4.22
CA PRO A 321 -33.99 -12.34 4.08
C PRO A 321 -33.06 -12.35 2.86
N PRO A 322 -31.96 -13.15 2.90
CA PRO A 322 -31.13 -13.40 1.73
C PRO A 322 -31.85 -14.23 0.66
N GLN A 323 -31.33 -14.20 -0.57
CA GLN A 323 -31.87 -14.93 -1.71
C GLN A 323 -31.43 -16.40 -1.75
N ASN A 324 -32.16 -17.23 -2.50
CA ASN A 324 -31.78 -18.63 -2.77
C ASN A 324 -30.90 -18.71 -4.02
N PRO A 325 -29.65 -19.22 -3.94
CA PRO A 325 -28.76 -19.32 -5.10
C PRO A 325 -29.28 -20.22 -6.22
N GLU A 326 -30.17 -21.18 -5.93
CA GLU A 326 -30.76 -22.05 -6.96
C GLU A 326 -31.83 -21.33 -7.80
N ARG A 327 -32.44 -20.27 -7.27
CA ARG A 327 -33.52 -19.52 -7.92
C ARG A 327 -33.47 -18.04 -7.57
N PRO A 328 -32.39 -17.31 -7.92
CA PRO A 328 -32.28 -15.92 -7.58
C PRO A 328 -33.25 -15.05 -8.38
N VAL A 329 -33.65 -13.94 -7.76
CA VAL A 329 -34.66 -13.05 -8.32
C VAL A 329 -34.14 -11.62 -8.30
N ASN A 330 -34.24 -10.93 -9.43
CA ASN A 330 -33.93 -9.51 -9.53
C ASN A 330 -35.23 -8.70 -9.58
N GLU A 331 -35.62 -8.19 -8.41
CA GLU A 331 -36.78 -7.32 -8.24
C GLU A 331 -36.43 -5.83 -8.28
N SER A 332 -35.23 -5.47 -8.74
CA SER A 332 -34.86 -4.06 -8.84
C SER A 332 -35.81 -3.31 -9.76
N VAL A 333 -36.25 -2.12 -9.32
CA VAL A 333 -37.02 -1.20 -10.16
C VAL A 333 -36.24 -0.76 -11.42
N ASN A 334 -34.92 -0.93 -11.40
CA ASN A 334 -34.01 -0.63 -12.52
C ASN A 334 -33.68 -1.87 -13.37
N ASN A 335 -34.28 -3.03 -13.09
CA ASN A 335 -34.09 -4.23 -13.90
C ASN A 335 -34.90 -4.12 -15.20
N SER A 336 -34.20 -4.20 -16.33
CA SER A 336 -34.80 -4.19 -17.68
C SER A 336 -34.88 -5.59 -18.31
N GLY A 337 -34.28 -6.60 -17.67
CA GLY A 337 -34.20 -7.96 -18.16
C GLY A 337 -35.14 -8.94 -17.45
N SER A 338 -34.81 -10.23 -17.51
CA SER A 338 -35.51 -11.27 -16.76
C SER A 338 -35.53 -10.99 -15.26
N ARG A 339 -36.69 -11.22 -14.64
CA ARG A 339 -36.86 -11.22 -13.18
C ARG A 339 -36.27 -12.49 -12.55
N GLU A 340 -36.49 -13.65 -13.17
CA GLU A 340 -35.92 -14.92 -12.71
C GLU A 340 -34.53 -15.08 -13.31
N LEU A 341 -33.52 -15.19 -12.46
CA LEU A 341 -32.13 -15.32 -12.87
C LEU A 341 -31.73 -16.80 -12.94
N PRO A 342 -30.75 -17.17 -13.80
CA PRO A 342 -30.14 -18.49 -13.75
C PRO A 342 -29.55 -18.79 -12.36
N PRO A 343 -29.47 -20.07 -11.95
CA PRO A 343 -28.83 -20.46 -10.69
C PRO A 343 -27.41 -19.90 -10.57
N ALA A 344 -27.06 -19.43 -9.38
CA ALA A 344 -25.73 -18.92 -9.08
C ALA A 344 -24.73 -20.08 -8.90
N GLN A 345 -23.58 -19.98 -9.56
CA GLN A 345 -22.46 -20.91 -9.43
C GLN A 345 -21.47 -20.37 -8.40
N PRO A 346 -20.94 -21.22 -7.50
CA PRO A 346 -19.96 -20.80 -6.51
C PRO A 346 -18.60 -20.52 -7.17
N ALA A 347 -17.82 -19.64 -6.55
CA ALA A 347 -16.45 -19.39 -6.97
C ALA A 347 -15.55 -20.62 -6.80
N MET A 348 -14.61 -20.80 -7.74
CA MET A 348 -13.66 -21.93 -7.69
C MET A 348 -12.68 -21.77 -6.52
N ILE A 349 -12.16 -20.56 -6.31
CA ILE A 349 -11.32 -20.18 -5.18
C ILE A 349 -11.78 -18.80 -4.70
N TYR A 350 -11.83 -18.58 -3.39
CA TYR A 350 -12.24 -17.29 -2.81
C TYR A 350 -11.54 -17.02 -1.48
N TYR A 351 -11.23 -15.76 -1.20
CA TYR A 351 -10.50 -15.40 0.02
C TYR A 351 -10.85 -14.00 0.54
N PRO A 352 -10.96 -13.84 1.88
CA PRO A 352 -11.16 -12.53 2.48
C PRO A 352 -9.82 -11.81 2.69
N ALA A 353 -9.89 -10.60 3.28
CA ALA A 353 -8.69 -9.87 3.67
C ALA A 353 -7.93 -10.59 4.80
N ALA A 354 -8.68 -11.27 5.68
CA ALA A 354 -8.13 -12.22 6.65
C ALA A 354 -7.68 -13.52 5.94
N GLN A 355 -6.88 -14.33 6.63
CA GLN A 355 -6.50 -15.64 6.11
C GLN A 355 -7.75 -16.51 5.87
N SER A 356 -7.83 -17.13 4.70
CA SER A 356 -8.92 -18.05 4.36
C SER A 356 -8.77 -19.37 5.12
N SER A 357 -9.87 -19.92 5.62
CA SER A 357 -9.89 -21.25 6.23
C SER A 357 -9.84 -22.38 5.20
N GLU A 358 -10.37 -22.13 4.01
CA GLU A 358 -10.45 -23.13 2.93
C GLU A 358 -9.22 -23.05 2.00
N PHE A 359 -8.64 -21.87 1.86
CA PHE A 359 -7.46 -21.61 1.01
C PHE A 359 -6.38 -20.85 1.79
N PRO A 360 -5.83 -21.43 2.87
CA PRO A 360 -4.89 -20.76 3.76
C PRO A 360 -3.59 -20.31 3.08
N GLU A 361 -3.22 -20.93 1.96
CA GLU A 361 -2.04 -20.62 1.14
C GLU A 361 -2.08 -19.20 0.57
N LEU A 362 -3.27 -18.61 0.40
CA LEU A 362 -3.46 -17.27 -0.17
C LEU A 362 -3.11 -16.13 0.80
N GLY A 363 -2.86 -16.46 2.07
CA GLY A 363 -2.44 -15.50 3.10
C GLY A 363 -3.52 -14.47 3.47
N SER A 364 -3.07 -13.34 4.04
CA SER A 364 -3.88 -12.19 4.45
C SER A 364 -3.33 -10.89 3.88
N GLY A 365 -4.13 -9.81 3.88
CA GLY A 365 -3.77 -8.49 3.36
C GLY A 365 -4.85 -7.89 2.46
N GLY A 366 -4.49 -6.87 1.67
CA GLY A 366 -5.36 -6.31 0.61
C GLY A 366 -5.82 -7.36 -0.40
N ARG A 367 -6.77 -7.06 -1.29
CA ARG A 367 -7.23 -8.02 -2.30
C ARG A 367 -7.56 -7.34 -3.61
N THR A 368 -7.12 -7.96 -4.69
CA THR A 368 -7.35 -7.59 -6.06
C THR A 368 -7.05 -8.82 -6.92
N ALA A 369 -7.92 -9.84 -6.85
CA ALA A 369 -7.70 -11.10 -7.56
C ALA A 369 -7.64 -10.91 -9.09
N CYS A 370 -6.68 -11.60 -9.70
CA CYS A 370 -6.56 -11.81 -11.13
C CYS A 370 -6.30 -13.31 -11.37
N ALA A 371 -6.64 -13.81 -12.56
CA ALA A 371 -6.43 -15.21 -12.88
C ALA A 371 -6.01 -15.43 -14.32
N GLY A 372 -5.12 -16.39 -14.51
CA GLY A 372 -4.63 -16.81 -15.81
C GLY A 372 -3.18 -16.44 -16.02
N PRO A 373 -2.52 -17.08 -16.99
CA PRO A 373 -3.02 -18.13 -17.87
C PRO A 373 -2.87 -19.54 -17.26
N VAL A 374 -3.40 -20.56 -17.94
CA VAL A 374 -3.12 -21.98 -17.66
C VAL A 374 -1.92 -22.44 -18.50
N TYR A 375 -0.87 -22.95 -17.85
CA TYR A 375 0.28 -23.54 -18.54
C TYR A 375 0.05 -25.02 -18.82
N HIS A 376 0.32 -25.42 -20.06
CA HIS A 376 0.38 -26.82 -20.49
C HIS A 376 1.79 -27.13 -20.99
N PHE A 377 2.43 -28.12 -20.39
CA PHE A 377 3.77 -28.53 -20.76
C PHE A 377 3.76 -29.27 -22.10
N ASP A 378 4.45 -28.72 -23.09
CA ASP A 378 4.72 -29.41 -24.34
C ASP A 378 6.11 -30.07 -24.29
N LYS A 379 6.12 -31.41 -24.29
CA LYS A 379 7.37 -32.18 -24.34
C LYS A 379 8.12 -31.99 -25.65
N SER A 380 7.41 -31.76 -26.76
CA SER A 380 7.97 -31.60 -28.11
C SER A 380 8.49 -30.19 -28.41
N LEU A 381 8.13 -29.20 -27.59
CA LEU A 381 8.64 -27.84 -27.71
C LEU A 381 10.12 -27.79 -27.31
N GLU A 382 11.01 -27.65 -28.28
CA GLU A 382 12.42 -27.38 -28.00
C GLU A 382 12.56 -25.92 -27.53
N SER A 383 12.80 -25.73 -26.23
CA SER A 383 12.92 -24.42 -25.60
C SER A 383 13.83 -24.47 -24.37
N ASP A 384 14.73 -23.51 -24.29
CA ASP A 384 15.63 -23.33 -23.15
C ASP A 384 14.95 -22.66 -21.96
N THR A 385 13.80 -21.99 -22.17
CA THR A 385 13.11 -21.18 -21.17
C THR A 385 11.82 -21.81 -20.63
N LYS A 386 11.26 -22.81 -21.33
CA LYS A 386 9.97 -23.41 -20.97
C LYS A 386 9.96 -23.96 -19.54
N PHE A 387 8.83 -23.80 -18.86
CA PHE A 387 8.69 -24.29 -17.49
C PHE A 387 8.75 -25.83 -17.43
N PRO A 388 9.19 -26.42 -16.31
CA PRO A 388 9.24 -27.87 -16.13
C PRO A 388 7.87 -28.55 -16.24
N ALA A 389 7.88 -29.86 -16.55
CA ALA A 389 6.66 -30.67 -16.67
C ALA A 389 5.83 -30.72 -15.38
N ALA A 390 6.43 -30.43 -14.22
CA ALA A 390 5.73 -30.36 -12.94
C ALA A 390 4.72 -29.19 -12.84
N TYR A 391 4.77 -28.21 -13.75
CA TYR A 391 3.75 -27.15 -13.86
C TYR A 391 2.72 -27.43 -14.96
N ASP A 392 2.72 -28.62 -15.59
CA ASP A 392 1.67 -28.98 -16.54
C ASP A 392 0.28 -28.87 -15.90
N SER A 393 -0.69 -28.36 -16.66
CA SER A 393 -2.06 -28.10 -16.18
C SER A 393 -2.11 -27.22 -14.94
N THR A 394 -1.30 -26.15 -14.89
CA THR A 394 -1.27 -25.19 -13.77
C THR A 394 -1.87 -23.85 -14.17
N LEU A 395 -2.89 -23.41 -13.45
CA LEU A 395 -3.39 -22.03 -13.52
C LEU A 395 -2.50 -21.13 -12.66
N PHE A 396 -2.01 -20.03 -13.21
CA PHE A 396 -1.32 -19.00 -12.44
C PHE A 396 -2.32 -17.92 -12.01
N ALA A 397 -2.75 -17.98 -10.76
CA ALA A 397 -3.54 -16.90 -10.15
C ALA A 397 -2.58 -15.84 -9.60
N PHE A 398 -2.94 -14.56 -9.66
CA PHE A 398 -2.05 -13.49 -9.19
C PHE A 398 -2.84 -12.35 -8.57
N GLU A 399 -2.17 -11.53 -7.76
CA GLU A 399 -2.86 -10.55 -6.95
C GLU A 399 -2.03 -9.27 -6.78
N TRP A 400 -2.66 -8.14 -7.09
CA TRP A 400 -2.00 -6.83 -7.13
C TRP A 400 -1.58 -6.34 -5.75
N SER A 401 -2.45 -6.42 -4.74
CA SER A 401 -2.25 -5.84 -3.41
C SER A 401 -1.18 -6.56 -2.58
N ARG A 402 -1.02 -7.87 -2.72
CA ARG A 402 -0.12 -8.72 -1.93
C ARG A 402 1.08 -9.21 -2.75
N ASN A 403 1.21 -8.78 -4.00
CA ASN A 403 2.36 -9.01 -4.87
C ASN A 403 2.72 -10.49 -5.08
N TRP A 404 1.75 -11.39 -5.07
CA TRP A 404 2.01 -12.82 -5.25
C TRP A 404 1.49 -13.34 -6.59
N ILE A 405 2.08 -14.46 -6.99
CA ILE A 405 1.56 -15.38 -8.00
C ILE A 405 1.42 -16.75 -7.31
N MET A 406 0.31 -17.44 -7.51
CA MET A 406 0.01 -18.78 -6.99
C MET A 406 -0.07 -19.76 -8.15
N ALA A 407 0.66 -20.87 -8.03
CA ALA A 407 0.51 -22.02 -8.90
C ALA A 407 -0.66 -22.89 -8.40
N VAL A 408 -1.77 -22.85 -9.12
CA VAL A 408 -2.96 -23.66 -8.88
C VAL A 408 -2.91 -24.87 -9.81
N HIS A 409 -2.40 -25.98 -9.30
CA HIS A 409 -2.31 -27.25 -10.03
C HIS A 409 -3.70 -27.84 -10.20
N LEU A 410 -4.03 -28.17 -11.45
CA LEU A 410 -5.32 -28.72 -11.82
C LEU A 410 -5.21 -30.23 -12.12
N ASP A 411 -6.25 -30.98 -11.78
CA ASP A 411 -6.37 -32.36 -12.22
C ASP A 411 -6.82 -32.46 -13.70
N ALA A 412 -6.97 -33.69 -14.19
CA ALA A 412 -7.37 -33.96 -15.59
C ALA A 412 -8.76 -33.41 -15.94
N ASP A 413 -9.60 -33.17 -14.94
CA ASP A 413 -10.94 -32.60 -15.08
C ASP A 413 -10.94 -31.09 -14.80
N SER A 414 -9.76 -30.45 -14.73
CA SER A 414 -9.57 -29.03 -14.43
C SER A 414 -10.09 -28.59 -13.05
N ASN A 415 -10.15 -29.50 -12.07
CA ASN A 415 -10.44 -29.15 -10.67
C ASN A 415 -9.14 -28.79 -9.93
N VAL A 416 -9.26 -27.94 -8.92
CA VAL A 416 -8.12 -27.58 -8.04
C VAL A 416 -7.64 -28.82 -7.29
N GLN A 417 -6.39 -29.21 -7.55
CA GLN A 417 -5.71 -30.31 -6.85
C GLN A 417 -4.80 -29.79 -5.74
N ARG A 418 -4.04 -28.72 -6.02
CA ARG A 418 -3.08 -28.11 -5.07
C ARG A 418 -2.87 -26.63 -5.40
N ILE A 419 -2.70 -25.82 -4.36
CA ILE A 419 -2.29 -24.42 -4.48
C ILE A 419 -0.95 -24.25 -3.78
N GLU A 420 -0.01 -23.54 -4.39
CA GLU A 420 1.24 -23.16 -3.74
C GLU A 420 1.75 -21.81 -4.25
N PRO A 421 2.46 -21.02 -3.42
CA PRO A 421 3.13 -19.82 -3.89
C PRO A 421 4.10 -20.15 -5.03
N PHE A 422 3.97 -19.43 -6.15
CA PHE A 422 4.92 -19.51 -7.24
C PHE A 422 6.11 -18.59 -6.94
N LEU A 423 7.30 -19.19 -6.80
CA LEU A 423 8.55 -18.49 -6.53
C LEU A 423 8.50 -17.55 -5.31
N PRO A 424 8.24 -18.06 -4.09
CA PRO A 424 8.03 -17.24 -2.89
C PRO A 424 9.23 -16.35 -2.49
N GLY A 425 10.43 -16.60 -3.02
CA GLY A 425 11.61 -15.75 -2.82
C GLY A 425 11.82 -14.69 -3.92
N MET A 426 10.99 -14.68 -4.96
CA MET A 426 11.05 -13.71 -6.05
C MET A 426 10.07 -12.57 -5.77
N LYS A 427 10.58 -11.33 -5.72
CA LYS A 427 9.72 -10.14 -5.58
C LYS A 427 9.02 -9.88 -6.91
N PHE A 428 7.70 -9.85 -6.88
CA PHE A 428 6.87 -9.20 -7.89
C PHE A 428 6.42 -7.84 -7.36
N THR A 429 6.13 -6.91 -8.26
CA THR A 429 5.57 -5.61 -7.88
C THR A 429 4.24 -5.42 -8.58
N ARG A 430 3.14 -5.65 -7.86
CA ARG A 430 1.77 -5.41 -8.33
C ARG A 430 1.52 -6.00 -9.73
N PRO A 431 1.60 -7.34 -9.88
CA PRO A 431 1.33 -7.97 -11.15
C PRO A 431 -0.11 -7.68 -11.57
N ILE A 432 -0.29 -7.23 -12.81
CA ILE A 432 -1.60 -6.86 -13.39
C ILE A 432 -1.94 -7.64 -14.65
N ASP A 433 -0.99 -8.36 -15.23
CA ASP A 433 -1.23 -9.24 -16.35
C ASP A 433 -0.11 -10.29 -16.47
N ILE A 434 -0.45 -11.49 -16.96
CA ILE A 434 0.49 -12.58 -17.18
C ILE A 434 0.15 -13.26 -18.52
N GLN A 435 1.17 -13.52 -19.34
CA GLN A 435 1.04 -14.26 -20.60
C GLN A 435 2.19 -15.26 -20.77
N PHE A 436 1.92 -16.41 -21.39
CA PHE A 436 2.99 -17.30 -21.86
C PHE A 436 3.23 -17.06 -23.35
N ALA A 437 4.50 -16.86 -23.72
CA ALA A 437 4.89 -16.87 -25.13
C ALA A 437 4.92 -18.31 -25.68
N GLY A 438 4.87 -18.45 -27.00
CA GLY A 438 4.91 -19.76 -27.68
C GLY A 438 6.20 -20.57 -27.45
N ASN A 439 7.26 -19.95 -26.93
CA ASN A 439 8.48 -20.64 -26.47
C ASN A 439 8.38 -21.16 -25.02
N GLY A 440 7.26 -20.94 -24.32
CA GLY A 440 7.05 -21.39 -22.94
C GLY A 440 7.63 -20.47 -21.87
N ALA A 441 8.13 -19.27 -22.21
CA ALA A 441 8.51 -18.24 -21.24
C ALA A 441 7.26 -17.52 -20.71
N MET A 442 7.24 -17.20 -19.42
CA MET A 442 6.18 -16.41 -18.80
C MET A 442 6.56 -14.93 -18.83
N TYR A 443 5.61 -14.06 -19.15
CA TYR A 443 5.75 -12.61 -19.05
C TYR A 443 4.76 -12.10 -18.00
N VAL A 444 5.22 -11.18 -17.15
CA VAL A 444 4.45 -10.58 -16.06
C VAL A 444 4.53 -9.06 -16.21
N LEU A 445 3.38 -8.41 -16.38
CA LEU A 445 3.27 -6.96 -16.38
C LEU A 445 3.11 -6.46 -14.94
N GLU A 446 4.06 -5.65 -14.50
CA GLU A 446 4.11 -5.06 -13.16
C GLU A 446 3.70 -3.58 -13.22
N TYR A 447 2.71 -3.20 -12.40
CA TYR A 447 2.17 -1.85 -12.41
C TYR A 447 3.09 -0.82 -11.77
N GLY A 448 3.98 -1.21 -10.84
CA GLY A 448 4.86 -0.31 -10.08
C GLY A 448 4.33 0.08 -8.68
N GLU A 449 5.20 0.62 -7.82
CA GLU A 449 4.99 0.83 -6.38
C GLU A 449 4.03 1.98 -6.05
N THR A 450 3.82 2.94 -6.94
CA THR A 450 2.84 4.03 -6.75
C THR A 450 1.52 3.78 -7.47
N TRP A 451 0.49 4.59 -7.19
CA TRP A 451 -0.76 4.55 -7.93
C TRP A 451 -0.77 5.70 -8.94
N GLY A 452 -1.18 5.46 -10.17
CA GLY A 452 -1.08 6.45 -11.24
C GLY A 452 0.18 6.28 -12.10
N MET A 453 0.80 7.39 -12.53
CA MET A 453 2.02 7.33 -13.32
C MET A 453 3.16 6.73 -12.48
N ASN A 454 3.67 5.59 -12.91
CA ASN A 454 4.64 4.78 -12.18
C ASN A 454 5.93 4.66 -12.99
N PRO A 455 6.98 5.42 -12.63
CA PRO A 455 8.26 5.35 -13.32
C PRO A 455 8.93 3.97 -13.26
N ASP A 456 8.55 3.14 -12.29
CA ASP A 456 9.05 1.80 -12.03
C ASP A 456 8.16 0.69 -12.63
N ALA A 457 7.08 1.03 -13.35
CA ALA A 457 6.28 0.06 -14.08
C ALA A 457 7.12 -0.62 -15.16
N GLN A 458 7.02 -1.95 -15.22
CA GLN A 458 7.91 -2.76 -16.04
C GLN A 458 7.26 -4.05 -16.52
N LEU A 459 7.78 -4.58 -17.61
CA LEU A 459 7.47 -5.91 -18.11
C LEU A 459 8.63 -6.83 -17.78
N VAL A 460 8.31 -7.96 -17.16
CA VAL A 460 9.28 -8.93 -16.66
C VAL A 460 9.06 -10.27 -17.35
N ARG A 461 10.14 -10.93 -17.77
CA ARG A 461 10.12 -12.31 -18.26
C ARG A 461 10.65 -13.24 -17.19
N ILE A 462 9.96 -14.35 -16.97
CA ILE A 462 10.34 -15.45 -16.08
C ILE A 462 10.68 -16.69 -16.92
N ASP A 463 11.90 -17.20 -16.74
CA ASP A 463 12.45 -18.34 -17.49
C ASP A 463 12.87 -19.46 -16.52
N TYR A 464 12.76 -20.74 -16.92
CA TYR A 464 13.36 -21.86 -16.17
C TYR A 464 14.65 -22.34 -16.81
N MET A 465 15.79 -21.98 -16.23
CA MET A 465 17.10 -22.27 -16.82
C MET A 465 17.58 -23.68 -16.51
N ARG A 466 17.94 -24.44 -17.55
CA ARG A 466 18.50 -25.81 -17.42
C ARG A 466 20.03 -25.86 -17.47
N GLY A 467 20.68 -24.71 -17.67
CA GLY A 467 22.12 -24.55 -17.82
C GLY A 467 22.73 -23.54 -16.84
N ASN A 468 23.65 -22.72 -17.33
CA ASN A 468 24.21 -21.59 -16.59
C ASN A 468 23.10 -20.65 -16.12
N ARG A 469 23.17 -20.18 -14.87
CA ARG A 469 22.15 -19.30 -14.31
C ARG A 469 22.51 -17.85 -14.51
N THR A 470 21.56 -17.04 -14.96
CA THR A 470 21.73 -15.60 -15.05
C THR A 470 21.98 -15.02 -13.66
N PRO A 471 22.96 -14.11 -13.54
CA PRO A 471 23.25 -13.45 -12.28
C PRO A 471 22.09 -12.58 -11.77
N VAL A 472 22.10 -12.31 -10.47
CA VAL A 472 21.15 -11.40 -9.80
C VAL A 472 21.74 -10.00 -9.77
N ALA A 473 21.14 -9.06 -10.50
CA ALA A 473 21.49 -7.65 -10.47
C ALA A 473 20.85 -6.95 -9.26
N VAL A 474 21.62 -6.14 -8.52
CA VAL A 474 21.09 -5.27 -7.46
C VAL A 474 21.69 -3.88 -7.62
N ALA A 475 20.89 -2.94 -8.12
CA ALA A 475 21.29 -1.54 -8.26
C ALA A 475 20.96 -0.74 -7.01
N LYS A 476 21.98 -0.23 -6.32
CA LYS A 476 21.83 0.73 -5.22
C LYS A 476 22.22 2.13 -5.69
N VAL A 477 21.33 3.09 -5.49
CA VAL A 477 21.53 4.52 -5.79
C VAL A 477 21.57 5.30 -4.48
N THR A 478 22.57 6.16 -4.31
CA THR A 478 22.69 7.07 -3.16
C THR A 478 22.91 8.49 -3.67
N GLY A 479 22.18 9.45 -3.10
CA GLY A 479 22.14 10.83 -3.63
C GLY A 479 21.31 10.98 -4.90
N GLY A 480 20.37 10.06 -5.18
CA GLY A 480 19.57 10.04 -6.40
C GLY A 480 18.50 11.16 -6.52
N VAL A 481 18.52 12.17 -5.64
CA VAL A 481 17.60 13.32 -5.72
C VAL A 481 18.37 14.58 -5.39
N GLY A 482 18.27 15.59 -6.26
CA GLY A 482 18.87 16.90 -6.03
C GLY A 482 19.01 17.72 -7.31
N ARG A 483 19.44 18.98 -7.18
CA ARG A 483 19.67 19.85 -8.34
C ARG A 483 20.95 19.49 -9.10
N GLU A 484 20.92 19.72 -10.42
CA GLU A 484 22.11 19.64 -11.26
C GLU A 484 23.21 20.66 -10.85
N PRO A 485 24.51 20.32 -11.02
CA PRO A 485 25.01 18.98 -11.32
C PRO A 485 24.82 18.06 -10.09
N LEU A 486 24.13 16.93 -10.30
CA LEU A 486 23.83 15.97 -9.23
C LEU A 486 24.83 14.83 -9.29
N VAL A 487 25.64 14.68 -8.24
CA VAL A 487 26.56 13.54 -8.07
C VAL A 487 25.81 12.39 -7.42
N VAL A 488 25.75 11.26 -8.12
CA VAL A 488 25.04 10.06 -7.70
C VAL A 488 26.04 8.92 -7.53
N GLN A 489 25.98 8.26 -6.38
CA GLN A 489 26.76 7.06 -6.11
C GLN A 489 25.97 5.81 -6.44
N LEU A 490 26.58 4.93 -7.20
CA LEU A 490 26.03 3.67 -7.69
C LEU A 490 26.82 2.52 -7.09
N SER A 491 26.13 1.51 -6.56
CA SER A 491 26.76 0.27 -6.09
C SER A 491 25.95 -0.93 -6.56
N GLY A 492 26.67 -1.85 -7.20
CA GLY A 492 26.19 -3.14 -7.67
C GLY A 492 26.67 -4.27 -6.76
N ASP A 493 27.30 -3.98 -5.63
CA ASP A 493 28.03 -4.96 -4.81
C ASP A 493 27.12 -6.03 -4.18
N ALA A 494 25.82 -5.73 -4.08
CA ALA A 494 24.81 -6.70 -3.65
C ALA A 494 24.38 -7.66 -4.77
N SER A 495 24.89 -7.48 -6.00
CA SER A 495 24.68 -8.40 -7.12
C SER A 495 25.45 -9.69 -6.90
N THR A 496 24.86 -10.81 -7.26
CA THR A 496 25.44 -12.14 -6.99
C THR A 496 25.25 -13.06 -8.18
N ASP A 497 26.22 -13.93 -8.40
CA ASP A 497 26.04 -15.08 -9.29
C ASP A 497 25.66 -16.30 -8.47
N LYS A 498 24.62 -17.04 -8.90
CA LYS A 498 24.16 -18.21 -8.15
C LYS A 498 25.08 -19.42 -8.34
N ASP A 499 25.84 -19.49 -9.43
CA ASP A 499 26.84 -20.51 -9.73
C ASP A 499 28.22 -20.17 -9.09
N GLY A 500 28.35 -18.96 -8.53
CA GLY A 500 29.56 -18.48 -7.85
C GLY A 500 30.57 -17.86 -8.81
N ASP A 501 30.16 -17.60 -10.06
CA ASP A 501 31.01 -17.01 -11.08
C ASP A 501 31.28 -15.51 -10.82
N SER A 502 32.41 -15.04 -11.34
CA SER A 502 32.76 -13.61 -11.27
C SER A 502 31.89 -12.79 -12.22
N LEU A 503 31.31 -11.72 -11.72
CA LEU A 503 30.46 -10.82 -12.50
C LEU A 503 31.24 -9.71 -13.19
N THR A 504 30.77 -9.35 -14.37
CA THR A 504 31.04 -8.07 -15.02
C THR A 504 29.84 -7.15 -14.81
N TYR A 505 30.09 -5.86 -14.74
CA TYR A 505 29.08 -4.84 -14.42
C TYR A 505 29.03 -3.85 -15.57
N ARG A 506 27.84 -3.33 -15.86
CA ARG A 506 27.63 -2.27 -16.84
C ARG A 506 26.50 -1.38 -16.38
N TRP A 507 26.84 -0.18 -15.98
CA TRP A 507 25.90 0.86 -15.60
C TRP A 507 25.51 1.70 -16.80
N THR A 508 24.23 1.88 -17.03
CA THR A 508 23.68 2.81 -18.02
C THR A 508 22.64 3.73 -17.39
N TYR A 509 22.31 4.82 -18.07
CA TYR A 509 21.11 5.59 -17.76
C TYR A 509 20.33 5.97 -19.01
N VAL A 510 19.05 6.23 -18.83
CA VAL A 510 18.14 6.82 -19.83
C VAL A 510 17.30 7.90 -19.16
N LYS A 511 16.97 8.97 -19.90
CA LYS A 511 16.04 10.00 -19.42
C LYS A 511 14.61 9.51 -19.63
N SER A 512 13.80 9.48 -18.57
CA SER A 512 12.41 9.04 -18.61
C SER A 512 11.55 10.02 -19.42
N GLY A 513 10.55 9.50 -20.15
CA GLY A 513 9.59 10.31 -20.92
C GLY A 513 10.00 10.67 -22.36
N ASP A 514 11.24 10.40 -22.78
CA ASP A 514 11.71 10.60 -24.16
C ASP A 514 11.79 9.25 -24.90
N ALA A 515 10.82 8.99 -25.78
CA ALA A 515 10.75 7.76 -26.58
C ALA A 515 11.91 7.59 -27.58
N SER A 516 12.72 8.64 -27.81
CA SER A 516 13.90 8.62 -28.68
C SER A 516 15.23 8.49 -27.91
N ALA A 517 15.19 8.47 -26.58
CA ALA A 517 16.39 8.45 -25.75
C ALA A 517 17.13 7.11 -25.82
N SER A 518 18.37 7.14 -26.29
CA SER A 518 19.29 5.99 -26.23
C SER A 518 19.94 5.87 -24.86
N ARG A 519 20.08 4.64 -24.34
CA ARG A 519 20.86 4.35 -23.11
C ARG A 519 22.30 4.84 -23.24
N LYS A 520 22.76 5.57 -22.24
CA LYS A 520 24.13 6.08 -22.14
C LYS A 520 24.92 5.28 -21.12
N LEU A 521 26.13 4.87 -21.48
CA LEU A 521 27.05 4.16 -20.57
C LEU A 521 27.57 5.11 -19.49
N ILE A 522 27.57 4.64 -18.24
CA ILE A 522 28.18 5.29 -17.07
C ILE A 522 29.54 4.67 -16.81
N ALA A 523 29.57 3.37 -16.53
CA ALA A 523 30.77 2.65 -16.10
C ALA A 523 30.61 1.14 -16.30
N GLU A 524 31.73 0.41 -16.30
CA GLU A 524 31.77 -1.06 -16.37
C GLU A 524 32.36 -1.68 -15.08
N THR A 525 32.10 -1.04 -13.94
CA THR A 525 32.60 -1.41 -12.61
C THR A 525 31.45 -1.66 -11.64
N ALA A 526 31.68 -2.44 -10.58
CA ALA A 526 30.66 -2.76 -9.58
C ALA A 526 30.09 -1.52 -8.91
N SER A 527 30.96 -0.58 -8.57
CA SER A 527 30.58 0.75 -8.07
C SER A 527 31.02 1.83 -9.05
N ALA A 528 30.23 2.89 -9.13
CA ALA A 528 30.48 4.02 -10.00
C ALA A 528 29.93 5.32 -9.40
N GLU A 529 30.53 6.43 -9.80
CA GLU A 529 30.00 7.76 -9.55
C GLU A 529 29.57 8.34 -10.90
N VAL A 530 28.39 8.96 -10.95
CA VAL A 530 27.88 9.64 -12.14
C VAL A 530 27.41 11.04 -11.79
N VAL A 531 27.68 11.98 -12.69
CA VAL A 531 27.21 13.36 -12.57
C VAL A 531 26.10 13.59 -13.60
N PHE A 532 24.95 14.06 -13.14
CA PHE A 532 23.86 14.49 -14.01
C PHE A 532 23.81 16.01 -14.09
N ASP A 533 24.16 16.55 -15.26
CA ASP A 533 24.24 17.99 -15.50
C ASP A 533 22.93 18.61 -16.02
N GLN A 534 21.90 17.80 -16.26
CA GLN A 534 20.67 18.25 -16.89
C GLN A 534 19.45 17.86 -16.04
N PRO A 535 18.49 18.78 -15.84
CA PRO A 535 17.24 18.47 -15.18
C PRO A 535 16.49 17.33 -15.90
N GLY A 536 15.87 16.46 -15.12
CA GLY A 536 15.05 15.37 -15.61
C GLY A 536 14.93 14.22 -14.63
N VAL A 537 13.94 13.37 -14.87
CA VAL A 537 13.86 12.05 -14.25
C VAL A 537 14.67 11.09 -15.11
N TYR A 538 15.61 10.39 -14.50
CA TYR A 538 16.45 9.39 -15.13
C TYR A 538 16.21 8.04 -14.51
N THR A 539 16.30 7.01 -15.32
CA THR A 539 16.39 5.62 -14.87
C THR A 539 17.83 5.19 -15.03
N VAL A 540 18.49 4.89 -13.91
CA VAL A 540 19.81 4.24 -13.91
C VAL A 540 19.60 2.73 -13.90
N GLU A 541 20.31 2.02 -14.76
CA GLU A 541 20.23 0.57 -14.94
C GLU A 541 21.62 -0.03 -14.70
N LEU A 542 21.70 -1.06 -13.86
CA LEU A 542 22.86 -1.93 -13.71
C LEU A 542 22.59 -3.23 -14.45
N GLU A 543 23.32 -3.49 -15.52
CA GLU A 543 23.48 -4.83 -16.08
C GLU A 543 24.63 -5.55 -15.37
N VAL A 544 24.40 -6.76 -14.86
CA VAL A 544 25.47 -7.67 -14.45
C VAL A 544 25.49 -8.87 -15.36
N LYS A 545 26.68 -9.36 -15.70
CA LYS A 545 26.88 -10.44 -16.67
C LYS A 545 27.95 -11.41 -16.20
N ASP A 546 27.68 -12.70 -16.33
CA ASP A 546 28.60 -13.78 -15.99
C ASP A 546 29.56 -14.14 -17.16
N PRO A 547 30.56 -15.00 -16.95
CA PRO A 547 31.51 -15.42 -17.98
C PRO A 547 30.89 -16.29 -19.09
N SER A 548 29.77 -16.95 -18.81
CA SER A 548 29.01 -17.76 -19.77
C SER A 548 28.15 -16.91 -20.71
N GLY A 549 28.01 -15.63 -20.39
CA GLY A 549 27.36 -14.61 -21.18
C GLY A 549 25.93 -14.28 -20.77
N ALA A 550 25.40 -14.88 -19.70
CA ALA A 550 24.07 -14.53 -19.20
C ALA A 550 24.13 -13.22 -18.42
N SER A 551 23.13 -12.35 -18.60
CA SER A 551 23.07 -11.04 -17.95
C SER A 551 21.68 -10.69 -17.42
N ASN A 552 21.65 -9.92 -16.34
CA ASN A 552 20.42 -9.40 -15.74
C ASN A 552 20.55 -7.91 -15.45
N VAL A 553 19.42 -7.21 -15.38
CA VAL A 553 19.35 -5.77 -15.19
C VAL A 553 18.55 -5.40 -13.94
N SER A 554 19.05 -4.46 -13.15
CA SER A 554 18.34 -3.80 -12.05
C SER A 554 18.27 -2.30 -12.31
N SER A 555 17.12 -1.67 -12.12
CA SER A 555 16.94 -0.23 -12.33
C SER A 555 16.62 0.54 -11.05
N ALA A 556 16.96 1.82 -11.01
CA ALA A 556 16.61 2.74 -9.93
C ALA A 556 16.41 4.18 -10.47
N PRO A 557 15.44 4.94 -9.93
CA PRO A 557 15.20 6.31 -10.38
C PRO A 557 16.23 7.28 -9.81
N VAL A 558 16.54 8.31 -10.60
CA VAL A 558 17.31 9.49 -10.21
C VAL A 558 16.54 10.74 -10.64
N ILE A 559 16.20 11.60 -9.70
CA ILE A 559 15.48 12.85 -9.93
C ILE A 559 16.49 13.99 -9.90
N VAL A 560 16.75 14.60 -11.04
CA VAL A 560 17.72 15.68 -11.18
C VAL A 560 16.97 16.97 -11.45
N GLY A 561 17.32 18.01 -10.71
CA GLY A 561 16.83 19.37 -10.93
C GLY A 561 15.76 19.85 -9.97
N ASN A 562 15.41 19.04 -8.97
CA ASN A 562 14.72 19.49 -7.77
C ASN A 562 15.44 18.96 -6.53
N SER A 563 15.59 19.80 -5.50
CA SER A 563 16.24 19.44 -4.24
C SER A 563 15.21 19.18 -3.16
N ARG A 564 15.57 18.40 -2.14
CA ARG A 564 14.67 18.28 -0.97
C ARG A 564 14.75 19.58 -0.17
N PRO A 565 13.61 20.21 0.16
CA PRO A 565 13.61 21.42 0.97
C PRO A 565 14.21 21.17 2.35
N GLU A 566 15.09 22.06 2.80
CA GLU A 566 15.59 22.08 4.17
C GLU A 566 14.61 22.91 5.02
N VAL A 567 14.15 22.34 6.13
CA VAL A 567 13.20 23.01 7.04
C VAL A 567 13.81 23.04 8.43
N VAL A 568 14.05 24.24 8.97
CA VAL A 568 14.76 24.46 10.23
C VAL A 568 13.96 25.39 11.13
N PHE A 569 13.81 25.04 12.41
CA PHE A 569 13.30 25.99 13.40
C PHE A 569 14.43 26.92 13.84
N LEU A 570 14.24 28.23 13.66
CA LEU A 570 15.08 29.25 14.30
C LEU A 570 14.68 29.43 15.77
N LYS A 571 13.38 29.40 16.04
CA LYS A 571 12.80 29.43 17.37
C LYS A 571 11.50 28.60 17.38
N PRO A 572 11.18 27.89 18.46
CA PRO A 572 12.10 27.53 19.55
C PRO A 572 13.19 26.57 19.07
N LEU A 573 14.29 26.47 19.82
CA LEU A 573 15.36 25.51 19.58
C LEU A 573 15.08 24.18 20.30
N ASP A 574 15.73 23.11 19.85
CA ASP A 574 15.62 21.83 20.54
C ASP A 574 16.07 21.93 22.01
N GLY A 575 15.23 21.40 22.90
CA GLY A 575 15.37 21.48 24.35
C GLY A 575 14.91 22.78 24.99
N ASP A 576 14.36 23.75 24.23
CA ASP A 576 13.80 24.98 24.82
C ASP A 576 12.59 24.70 25.70
N PHE A 577 12.29 25.67 26.56
CA PHE A 577 11.16 25.58 27.46
C PHE A 577 9.85 26.05 26.82
N PHE A 578 8.75 25.35 27.13
CA PHE A 578 7.40 25.86 26.96
C PHE A 578 6.65 25.88 28.31
N THR A 579 5.56 26.63 28.39
CA THR A 579 4.67 26.66 29.56
C THR A 579 3.31 26.10 29.15
N PRO A 580 2.81 25.03 29.80
CA PRO A 580 1.47 24.52 29.55
C PRO A 580 0.41 25.63 29.66
N GLY A 581 -0.55 25.65 28.73
CA GLY A 581 -1.59 26.67 28.64
C GLY A 581 -1.14 28.04 28.10
N GLN A 582 0.12 28.22 27.72
CA GLN A 582 0.60 29.41 27.00
C GLN A 582 0.94 29.06 25.55
N PRO A 583 0.68 29.95 24.59
CA PRO A 583 1.05 29.69 23.21
C PRO A 583 2.57 29.61 23.04
N VAL A 584 3.00 28.80 22.06
CA VAL A 584 4.40 28.71 21.64
C VAL A 584 4.54 29.44 20.31
N GLU A 585 5.31 30.52 20.32
CA GLU A 585 5.75 31.20 19.11
C GLU A 585 6.80 30.34 18.39
N TYR A 586 6.65 30.19 17.09
CA TYR A 586 7.63 29.54 16.25
C TYR A 586 8.06 30.44 15.10
N GLN A 587 9.29 30.22 14.66
CA GLN A 587 9.88 30.75 13.46
C GLN A 587 10.65 29.63 12.77
N VAL A 588 10.22 29.28 11.57
CA VAL A 588 10.78 28.26 10.70
C VAL A 588 11.36 28.94 9.49
N VAL A 589 12.58 28.56 9.14
CA VAL A 589 13.19 28.90 7.87
C VAL A 589 13.15 27.68 6.97
N VAL A 590 12.64 27.89 5.77
CA VAL A 590 12.79 26.96 4.67
C VAL A 590 13.92 27.46 3.79
N ARG A 591 14.80 26.55 3.40
CA ARG A 591 15.79 26.75 2.35
C ARG A 591 15.56 25.68 1.32
N ASP A 592 15.16 26.13 0.16
CA ASP A 592 14.99 25.27 -0.99
C ASP A 592 15.75 25.90 -2.17
N ARG A 593 16.46 25.06 -2.91
CA ARG A 593 17.36 25.58 -3.95
C ARG A 593 16.59 26.07 -5.18
N GLU A 594 15.35 25.63 -5.34
CA GLU A 594 14.46 25.94 -6.45
C GLU A 594 13.47 27.04 -6.08
N ASP A 595 12.84 26.93 -4.92
CA ASP A 595 11.84 27.88 -4.41
C ASP A 595 12.47 29.08 -3.68
N GLY A 596 13.73 28.97 -3.24
CA GLY A 596 14.44 30.01 -2.50
C GLY A 596 14.37 29.85 -0.99
N THR A 597 14.42 30.94 -0.24
CA THR A 597 14.39 30.91 1.23
C THR A 597 13.24 31.73 1.79
N SER A 598 12.74 31.32 2.95
CA SER A 598 11.77 32.13 3.71
C SER A 598 12.44 33.14 4.65
N ASP A 599 13.77 33.18 4.70
CA ASP A 599 14.55 34.14 5.49
C ASP A 599 14.83 35.39 4.65
N PHE A 600 14.28 36.53 5.06
CA PHE A 600 14.40 37.80 4.33
C PHE A 600 15.84 38.33 4.32
N GLU A 601 16.55 38.25 5.44
CA GLU A 601 17.93 38.74 5.53
C GLU A 601 18.84 37.88 4.66
N GLN A 602 18.64 36.55 4.70
CA GLN A 602 19.36 35.64 3.83
C GLN A 602 19.01 35.84 2.35
N ALA A 603 17.75 36.12 2.01
CA ALA A 603 17.34 36.43 0.65
C ALA A 603 18.05 37.68 0.09
N GLU A 604 18.21 38.73 0.91
CA GLU A 604 18.92 39.95 0.51
C GLU A 604 20.46 39.79 0.49
N GLU A 605 21.04 39.09 1.46
CA GLU A 605 22.50 38.95 1.58
C GLU A 605 23.10 37.92 0.62
N ASP A 606 22.42 36.78 0.41
CA ASP A 606 22.91 35.66 -0.39
C ASP A 606 22.29 35.61 -1.82
N ASP A 607 21.49 36.61 -2.21
CA ASP A 607 20.76 36.70 -3.50
C ASP A 607 19.82 35.50 -3.74
N TRP A 608 19.17 35.00 -2.68
CA TRP A 608 18.15 33.96 -2.79
C TRP A 608 16.79 34.56 -3.14
N HIS A 609 15.98 33.83 -3.90
CA HIS A 609 14.58 34.19 -4.09
C HIS A 609 13.86 34.12 -2.73
N LEU A 610 13.11 35.16 -2.37
CA LEU A 610 12.26 35.12 -1.19
C LEU A 610 11.00 34.31 -1.51
N ILE A 611 10.72 33.29 -0.71
CA ILE A 611 9.48 32.52 -0.84
C ILE A 611 8.28 33.41 -0.45
N GLU A 612 7.56 33.96 -1.45
CA GLU A 612 6.47 34.94 -1.26
C GLU A 612 5.11 34.36 -0.78
N SER A 613 4.21 35.27 -0.37
CA SER A 613 2.90 35.14 0.33
C SER A 613 1.89 34.08 -0.11
N GLN A 614 2.09 33.33 -1.20
CA GLN A 614 1.29 32.15 -1.54
C GLN A 614 1.81 30.84 -0.90
N ALA A 615 3.03 30.85 -0.36
CA ALA A 615 3.65 29.75 0.37
C ALA A 615 3.18 29.45 1.82
N PRO A 616 2.41 30.31 2.55
CA PRO A 616 1.87 29.94 3.86
C PRO A 616 1.01 28.67 3.81
N SER A 617 0.40 28.38 2.66
CA SER A 617 -0.37 27.13 2.43
C SER A 617 0.51 25.91 2.17
N ARG A 618 1.83 26.09 1.98
CA ARG A 618 2.80 25.03 1.66
C ARG A 618 3.68 24.63 2.84
N ILE A 619 3.79 25.49 3.86
CA ILE A 619 4.41 25.19 5.15
C ILE A 619 3.33 24.96 6.21
N PHE A 620 3.43 23.85 6.91
CA PHE A 620 2.56 23.53 8.04
C PHE A 620 3.41 23.20 9.26
N VAL A 621 3.08 23.82 10.39
CA VAL A 621 3.70 23.53 11.68
C VAL A 621 2.65 22.98 12.62
N GLU A 622 2.98 21.86 13.27
CA GLU A 622 2.13 21.20 14.25
C GLU A 622 2.84 21.03 15.59
N ALA A 623 2.08 21.18 16.67
CA ALA A 623 2.51 20.92 18.04
C ALA A 623 1.96 19.57 18.50
N ILE A 624 2.85 18.65 18.89
CA ILE A 624 2.52 17.29 19.31
C ILE A 624 2.92 17.14 20.78
N ALA A 625 1.96 17.05 21.69
CA ALA A 625 2.22 16.78 23.11
C ALA A 625 2.83 15.38 23.27
N MET A 626 3.91 15.24 24.04
CA MET A 626 4.63 13.97 24.22
C MET A 626 4.64 13.57 25.71
N ALA A 627 4.47 12.27 25.96
CA ALA A 627 4.35 11.72 27.32
C ALA A 627 5.61 11.94 28.20
N ASN A 628 6.82 11.89 27.61
CA ASN A 628 8.07 12.21 28.29
C ASN A 628 9.19 12.63 27.29
N LEU A 629 10.28 13.19 27.83
CA LEU A 629 11.43 13.69 27.06
C LEU A 629 12.29 12.61 26.40
N VAL A 630 12.28 11.38 26.93
CA VAL A 630 13.05 10.26 26.35
C VAL A 630 12.39 9.82 25.04
N ASP A 631 11.05 9.71 25.04
CA ASP A 631 10.23 9.46 23.84
C ASP A 631 10.32 10.63 22.85
N ALA A 632 10.55 11.85 23.34
CA ALA A 632 10.63 13.04 22.51
C ALA A 632 12.02 13.25 21.87
N LYS A 633 13.13 13.01 22.59
CA LYS A 633 14.52 13.17 22.08
C LYS A 633 15.07 11.95 21.35
N ALA A 634 14.51 10.75 21.57
CA ALA A 634 14.88 9.62 20.73
C ALA A 634 14.47 9.95 19.28
N GLN A 635 15.42 10.02 18.35
CA GLN A 635 15.07 9.76 16.95
C GLN A 635 14.52 8.34 16.94
N SER A 636 13.20 8.22 16.94
CA SER A 636 12.57 6.92 16.89
C SER A 636 13.13 6.19 15.67
N PRO A 637 13.72 5.00 15.84
CA PRO A 637 14.10 4.16 14.72
C PRO A 637 12.94 3.99 13.74
N GLY A 638 11.71 3.86 14.26
CA GLY A 638 10.47 3.85 13.48
C GLY A 638 10.22 5.12 12.68
N LEU A 639 10.37 6.31 13.28
CA LEU A 639 10.23 7.58 12.56
C LEU A 639 11.30 7.75 11.48
N THR A 640 12.53 7.33 11.75
CA THR A 640 13.63 7.37 10.78
C THR A 640 13.32 6.48 9.57
N LEU A 641 12.75 5.31 9.82
CA LEU A 641 12.30 4.40 8.77
C LEU A 641 11.10 4.96 7.99
N ILE A 642 10.11 5.56 8.68
CA ILE A 642 8.96 6.26 8.06
C ILE A 642 9.43 7.37 7.11
N ARG A 643 10.39 8.19 7.53
CA ARG A 643 10.95 9.29 6.72
C ARG A 643 11.76 8.82 5.52
N LYS A 644 12.30 7.60 5.58
CA LYS A 644 13.02 6.95 4.47
C LYS A 644 12.09 6.13 3.55
N SER A 645 10.84 5.94 3.96
CA SER A 645 9.80 5.29 3.16
C SER A 645 8.89 6.34 2.51
N ASP A 646 7.88 5.85 1.82
CA ASP A 646 6.77 6.57 1.19
C ASP A 646 5.58 6.84 2.11
N CYS A 647 5.63 6.43 3.38
CA CYS A 647 4.52 6.58 4.33
C CYS A 647 4.00 8.04 4.42
N LEU A 648 4.91 9.03 4.30
CA LEU A 648 4.57 10.46 4.39
C LEU A 648 3.85 11.02 3.16
N ASN A 649 3.74 10.24 2.08
CA ASN A 649 2.92 10.61 0.93
C ASN A 649 1.42 10.44 1.23
N CYS A 650 1.08 9.58 2.19
CA CYS A 650 -0.32 9.27 2.53
C CYS A 650 -0.68 9.56 3.99
N HIS A 651 0.30 9.72 4.89
CA HIS A 651 0.08 9.99 6.31
C HIS A 651 0.82 11.24 6.76
N ALA A 652 0.24 11.95 7.72
CA ALA A 652 0.91 13.00 8.49
C ALA A 652 0.67 12.75 9.98
N THR A 653 1.38 13.45 10.88
CA THR A 653 1.30 13.12 12.30
C THR A 653 -0.07 13.42 12.89
N ASN A 654 -0.61 14.65 12.78
CA ASN A 654 -1.95 14.99 13.30
C ASN A 654 -3.04 15.23 12.26
N ARG A 655 -2.70 15.45 10.98
CA ARG A 655 -3.70 15.74 9.93
C ARG A 655 -3.94 14.56 9.01
N ARG A 656 -5.17 14.46 8.53
CA ARG A 656 -5.54 13.52 7.49
C ARG A 656 -4.98 13.99 6.15
N LEU A 657 -4.34 13.09 5.41
CA LEU A 657 -3.99 13.29 4.01
C LEU A 657 -4.86 12.36 3.16
N VAL A 658 -4.23 11.53 2.33
CA VAL A 658 -4.88 10.40 1.64
C VAL A 658 -5.35 9.35 2.67
N GLY A 659 -4.53 9.08 3.69
CA GLY A 659 -4.81 8.20 4.82
C GLY A 659 -5.08 8.96 6.14
N PRO A 660 -5.46 8.24 7.22
CA PRO A 660 -5.60 8.82 8.56
C PRO A 660 -4.28 9.41 9.06
N SER A 661 -4.35 10.34 10.01
CA SER A 661 -3.14 10.78 10.70
C SER A 661 -2.56 9.66 11.59
N PHE A 662 -1.26 9.71 11.88
CA PHE A 662 -0.64 8.76 12.82
C PHE A 662 -1.30 8.79 14.19
N VAL A 663 -1.80 9.95 14.56
CA VAL A 663 -2.56 10.20 15.78
C VAL A 663 -3.93 9.54 15.78
N GLU A 664 -4.67 9.64 14.67
CA GLU A 664 -5.94 8.94 14.53
C GLU A 664 -5.70 7.43 14.69
N ILE A 665 -4.61 6.93 14.08
CA ILE A 665 -4.17 5.54 14.23
C ILE A 665 -3.86 5.22 15.71
N ALA A 666 -3.09 6.05 16.40
CA ALA A 666 -2.72 5.86 17.79
C ALA A 666 -3.93 5.84 18.73
N ASP A 667 -4.80 6.85 18.65
CA ASP A 667 -6.00 7.00 19.48
C ASP A 667 -6.93 5.81 19.35
N LYS A 668 -7.01 5.26 18.13
CA LYS A 668 -7.86 4.10 17.86
C LYS A 668 -7.28 2.82 18.45
N TYR A 669 -5.96 2.68 18.55
CA TYR A 669 -5.34 1.36 18.72
C TYR A 669 -4.40 1.18 19.91
N ARG A 670 -3.75 2.24 20.39
CA ARG A 670 -2.67 2.14 21.37
C ARG A 670 -3.07 1.41 22.66
N ASP A 671 -4.24 1.72 23.21
CA ASP A 671 -4.68 1.17 24.49
C ASP A 671 -5.39 -0.19 24.36
N GLN A 672 -5.47 -0.74 23.15
CA GLN A 672 -6.13 -2.01 22.90
C GLN A 672 -5.12 -3.16 22.92
N PRO A 673 -5.38 -4.25 23.66
CA PRO A 673 -4.47 -5.38 23.75
C PRO A 673 -4.22 -6.02 22.37
N HIS A 674 -2.96 -6.35 22.10
CA HIS A 674 -2.48 -6.96 20.85
C HIS A 674 -2.65 -6.10 19.58
N GLN A 675 -2.96 -4.80 19.70
CA GLN A 675 -3.06 -3.96 18.50
C GLN A 675 -1.72 -3.49 17.96
N LEU A 676 -0.66 -3.53 18.74
CA LEU A 676 0.67 -3.16 18.28
C LEU A 676 1.11 -4.13 17.17
N GLU A 677 1.08 -5.43 17.46
CA GLU A 677 1.41 -6.50 16.52
C GLU A 677 0.44 -6.52 15.34
N LYS A 678 -0.87 -6.35 15.61
CA LYS A 678 -1.89 -6.29 14.52
C LYS A 678 -1.72 -5.07 13.63
N SER A 679 -1.29 -3.94 14.16
CA SER A 679 -1.09 -2.73 13.35
C SER A 679 0.23 -2.78 12.61
N ALA A 680 1.28 -3.37 13.20
CA ALA A 680 2.52 -3.70 12.48
C ALA A 680 2.25 -4.64 11.31
N GLN A 681 1.40 -5.64 11.53
CA GLN A 681 0.96 -6.54 10.48
C GLN A 681 0.11 -5.82 9.42
N ARG A 682 -0.78 -4.89 9.80
CA ARG A 682 -1.50 -4.02 8.84
C ARG A 682 -0.57 -3.13 8.02
N VAL A 683 0.50 -2.60 8.61
CA VAL A 683 1.48 -1.77 7.87
C VAL A 683 2.28 -2.61 6.89
N ARG A 684 2.73 -3.81 7.30
CA ARG A 684 3.41 -4.76 6.40
C ARG A 684 2.51 -5.25 5.29
N ASP A 685 1.29 -5.67 5.63
CA ASP A 685 0.40 -6.40 4.71
C ASP A 685 -0.56 -5.47 3.95
N GLY A 686 -0.53 -4.17 4.26
CA GLY A 686 -1.50 -3.19 3.81
C GLY A 686 -2.83 -3.32 4.56
N SER A 687 -3.69 -2.31 4.46
CA SER A 687 -5.02 -2.38 5.09
C SER A 687 -6.07 -1.57 4.35
N THR A 688 -7.25 -2.15 4.14
CA THR A 688 -8.41 -1.50 3.50
C THR A 688 -9.58 -1.44 4.49
N GLY A 689 -10.48 -0.46 4.32
CA GLY A 689 -11.73 -0.35 5.12
C GLY A 689 -11.55 0.06 6.59
N VAL A 690 -10.32 0.16 7.09
CA VAL A 690 -10.02 0.52 8.48
C VAL A 690 -10.27 2.01 8.75
N TRP A 691 -9.94 2.86 7.78
CA TRP A 691 -9.96 4.31 7.91
C TRP A 691 -10.66 5.03 6.76
N GLY A 692 -11.20 4.34 5.76
CA GLY A 692 -11.86 4.96 4.61
C GLY A 692 -11.82 4.09 3.37
N LYS A 693 -12.17 4.70 2.23
CA LYS A 693 -12.28 4.04 0.91
C LYS A 693 -10.92 3.76 0.24
N ILE A 694 -9.88 4.48 0.65
CA ILE A 694 -8.53 4.35 0.11
C ILE A 694 -7.73 3.41 1.01
N GLY A 695 -7.23 2.32 0.45
CA GLY A 695 -6.39 1.35 1.15
C GLY A 695 -5.00 1.89 1.44
N MET A 696 -4.45 1.53 2.60
CA MET A 696 -3.04 1.72 2.91
C MET A 696 -2.23 0.62 2.21
N LEU A 697 -1.23 1.04 1.43
CA LEU A 697 -0.34 0.17 0.68
C LEU A 697 0.49 -0.71 1.64
N PRO A 698 0.82 -1.95 1.26
CA PRO A 698 1.69 -2.83 2.04
C PRO A 698 3.14 -2.34 2.05
N HIS A 699 3.82 -2.52 3.18
CA HIS A 699 5.21 -2.15 3.37
C HIS A 699 6.09 -3.40 3.61
N GLN A 700 5.98 -4.39 2.71
CA GLN A 700 6.65 -5.69 2.83
C GLN A 700 8.18 -5.64 2.62
N GLN A 701 8.70 -4.54 2.08
CA GLN A 701 10.13 -4.26 1.96
C GLN A 701 10.83 -4.07 3.31
N HIS A 702 10.08 -3.83 4.37
CA HIS A 702 10.58 -3.70 5.74
C HIS A 702 10.38 -5.01 6.51
N THR A 703 11.36 -5.37 7.34
CA THR A 703 11.27 -6.53 8.22
C THR A 703 10.16 -6.35 9.26
N GLU A 704 9.70 -7.45 9.86
CA GLU A 704 8.70 -7.41 10.93
C GLU A 704 9.13 -6.51 12.09
N SER A 705 10.41 -6.58 12.47
CA SER A 705 10.99 -5.75 13.51
C SER A 705 11.05 -4.27 13.12
N GLU A 706 11.35 -3.94 11.86
CA GLU A 706 11.36 -2.56 11.37
C GLU A 706 9.96 -1.96 11.35
N VAL A 707 8.95 -2.70 10.90
CA VAL A 707 7.57 -2.21 10.91
C VAL A 707 6.97 -2.17 12.31
N MET A 708 7.34 -3.09 13.20
CA MET A 708 7.03 -2.95 14.62
C MET A 708 7.58 -1.63 15.16
N GLN A 709 8.83 -1.27 14.87
CA GLN A 709 9.39 0.02 15.30
C GLN A 709 8.62 1.22 14.71
N MET A 710 8.21 1.15 13.43
CA MET A 710 7.38 2.18 12.81
C MET A 710 6.02 2.33 13.51
N VAL A 711 5.35 1.20 13.82
CA VAL A 711 4.04 1.20 14.45
C VAL A 711 4.12 1.53 15.94
N GLU A 712 5.20 1.16 16.62
CA GLU A 712 5.53 1.63 17.97
C GLU A 712 5.65 3.14 18.00
N TYR A 713 6.29 3.75 16.99
CA TYR A 713 6.31 5.20 16.84
C TYR A 713 4.92 5.79 16.59
N VAL A 714 4.16 5.23 15.64
CA VAL A 714 2.79 5.67 15.37
C VAL A 714 1.92 5.52 16.63
N PHE A 715 2.13 4.47 17.42
CA PHE A 715 1.42 4.28 18.66
C PHE A 715 1.94 5.18 19.76
N SER A 716 3.19 5.65 19.71
CA SER A 716 3.69 6.61 20.69
C SER A 716 3.17 8.03 20.44
N VAL A 717 2.74 8.38 19.22
CA VAL A 717 2.18 9.72 18.94
C VAL A 717 0.81 9.92 19.57
N THR A 718 0.66 10.86 20.49
CA THR A 718 -0.59 11.16 21.19
C THR A 718 -1.38 12.25 20.48
N ALA A 719 -2.60 11.92 20.06
CA ALA A 719 -3.71 12.82 19.77
C ALA A 719 -4.43 13.38 21.00
N ASP A 720 -4.34 14.68 21.22
CA ASP A 720 -5.58 15.44 21.24
C ASP A 720 -5.89 15.95 19.81
N LYS A 721 -7.11 15.73 19.30
CA LYS A 721 -7.60 16.31 18.01
C LYS A 721 -7.61 17.85 18.03
N SER A 722 -7.25 18.46 19.14
CA SER A 722 -6.98 19.88 19.34
C SER A 722 -5.52 20.29 19.12
N ASN A 723 -4.61 19.36 18.77
CA ASN A 723 -3.17 19.63 18.65
C ASN A 723 -2.96 20.87 17.79
N PRO A 724 -2.36 21.93 18.35
CA PRO A 724 -2.31 23.21 17.67
C PRO A 724 -1.57 23.06 16.35
N THR A 725 -2.19 23.55 15.28
CA THR A 725 -1.56 23.67 13.97
C THR A 725 -1.56 25.10 13.53
N SER A 726 -0.55 25.46 12.75
CA SER A 726 -0.44 26.76 12.18
C SER A 726 0.23 26.69 10.81
N GLN A 727 -0.08 27.69 9.99
CA GLN A 727 0.49 27.89 8.67
C GLN A 727 1.37 29.13 8.68
N GLY A 728 2.36 29.12 7.80
CA GLY A 728 3.34 30.19 7.66
C GLY A 728 4.69 29.89 8.32
N PHE A 729 5.66 30.73 8.00
CA PHE A 729 7.04 30.61 8.47
C PHE A 729 7.24 31.17 9.88
N ALA A 730 6.35 32.04 10.36
CA ALA A 730 6.36 32.52 11.73
C ALA A 730 4.93 32.72 12.22
N ASN A 731 4.58 32.10 13.33
CA ASN A 731 3.26 32.20 13.93
C ASN A 731 3.26 31.67 15.37
N SER A 732 2.08 31.65 15.97
CA SER A 732 1.85 31.16 17.31
C SER A 732 1.01 29.88 17.29
N LEU A 733 1.34 28.93 18.16
CA LEU A 733 0.60 27.69 18.37
C LEU A 733 -0.05 27.71 19.75
N PRO A 734 -1.39 27.69 19.87
CA PRO A 734 -2.07 27.71 21.17
C PRO A 734 -1.91 26.41 21.95
N ILE A 735 -0.86 26.26 22.78
CA ILE A 735 -0.62 25.01 23.52
C ILE A 735 -1.60 24.88 24.67
N GLY A 736 -2.32 23.74 24.69
CA GLY A 736 -3.19 23.36 25.79
C GLY A 736 -2.43 23.01 27.07
N ASP A 737 -3.13 22.46 28.06
CA ASP A 737 -2.50 21.93 29.27
C ASP A 737 -1.89 20.55 28.98
N VAL A 738 -0.71 20.56 28.34
CA VAL A 738 -0.02 19.36 27.86
C VAL A 738 1.00 18.85 28.89
N SER A 739 1.26 17.54 28.91
CA SER A 739 2.26 16.94 29.81
C SER A 739 3.70 17.22 29.36
N SER A 740 4.66 16.80 30.19
CA SER A 740 6.08 17.23 30.34
C SER A 740 6.94 17.63 29.12
N SER A 741 6.55 17.32 27.88
CA SER A 741 7.30 17.65 26.65
C SER A 741 6.38 17.93 25.45
N LEU A 742 6.86 18.74 24.50
CA LEU A 742 6.11 19.15 23.30
C LEU A 742 7.02 19.08 22.05
N LYS A 743 6.69 18.31 21.03
CA LYS A 743 7.41 18.30 19.75
C LYS A 743 6.73 19.27 18.78
N LEU A 744 7.49 20.19 18.18
CA LEU A 744 7.04 20.92 17.01
C LEU A 744 7.57 20.24 15.75
N GLU A 745 6.72 20.02 14.76
CA GLU A 745 7.10 19.47 13.46
C GLU A 745 6.62 20.39 12.34
N ALA A 746 7.53 20.77 11.46
CA ALA A 746 7.29 21.63 10.31
C ALA A 746 7.45 20.81 9.03
N THR A 747 6.49 20.89 8.12
CA THR A 747 6.51 20.21 6.82
C THR A 747 6.31 21.22 5.70
N TYR A 748 7.18 21.17 4.70
CA TYR A 748 7.12 22.02 3.52
C TYR A 748 7.03 21.18 2.24
N THR A 749 6.15 21.56 1.32
CA THR A 749 6.09 20.97 -0.03
C THR A 749 6.55 22.01 -1.05
N ASP A 750 7.59 21.70 -1.81
CA ASP A 750 8.06 22.58 -2.88
C ASP A 750 7.10 22.59 -4.09
N LEU A 751 7.41 23.39 -5.10
CA LEU A 751 6.61 23.47 -6.32
C LEU A 751 7.02 22.47 -7.41
N GLY A 752 8.06 21.67 -7.19
CA GLY A 752 8.77 20.98 -8.25
C GLY A 752 9.43 21.95 -9.22
N ARG A 753 9.86 21.45 -10.39
CA ARG A 753 10.46 22.27 -11.44
C ARG A 753 10.17 21.71 -12.83
N ASP A 754 9.40 22.43 -13.64
CA ASP A 754 8.99 22.01 -14.98
C ASP A 754 8.32 20.62 -14.96
N GLU A 755 8.98 19.61 -15.53
CA GLU A 755 8.51 18.21 -15.58
C GLU A 755 8.98 17.38 -14.37
N ILE A 756 9.73 17.99 -13.44
CA ILE A 756 10.29 17.36 -12.25
C ILE A 756 9.28 17.50 -11.10
N PRO A 757 8.90 16.39 -10.45
CA PRO A 757 7.85 16.40 -9.43
C PRO A 757 8.26 17.17 -8.17
N ALA A 758 7.24 17.63 -7.43
CA ALA A 758 7.41 18.28 -6.15
C ALA A 758 7.95 17.32 -5.08
N LEU A 759 8.75 17.83 -4.15
CA LEU A 759 9.33 17.10 -3.02
C LEU A 759 8.88 17.72 -1.69
N ILE A 760 9.01 16.92 -0.62
CA ILE A 760 8.65 17.32 0.74
C ILE A 760 9.90 17.37 1.61
N GLY A 761 10.04 18.47 2.36
CA GLY A 761 11.02 18.69 3.41
C GLY A 761 10.37 18.74 4.80
N THR A 762 11.10 18.32 5.83
CA THR A 762 10.60 18.31 7.22
C THR A 762 11.65 18.79 8.22
N GLY A 763 11.22 19.54 9.23
CA GLY A 763 12.02 19.99 10.37
C GLY A 763 11.30 19.70 11.68
N SER A 764 12.02 19.49 12.78
CA SER A 764 11.40 19.26 14.09
C SER A 764 12.26 19.70 15.25
N VAL A 765 11.63 20.16 16.33
CA VAL A 765 12.27 20.47 17.63
C VAL A 765 11.44 19.91 18.77
N VAL A 766 12.09 19.59 19.89
CA VAL A 766 11.45 19.05 21.08
C VAL A 766 11.62 20.01 22.24
N LEU A 767 10.52 20.40 22.86
CA LEU A 767 10.48 21.36 23.96
C LEU A 767 10.20 20.67 25.29
N ARG A 768 10.72 21.24 26.36
CA ARG A 768 10.57 20.80 27.74
C ARG A 768 9.58 21.70 28.48
N SER A 769 8.70 21.14 29.30
CA SER A 769 7.89 21.97 30.20
C SER A 769 8.79 22.71 31.20
N ARG A 770 8.51 23.98 31.49
CA ARG A 770 9.17 24.69 32.61
C ARG A 770 8.93 24.03 33.96
N HIS A 771 7.86 23.27 34.10
CA HIS A 771 7.49 22.52 35.30
C HIS A 771 7.63 21.03 35.02
N VAL A 772 8.52 20.36 35.75
CA VAL A 772 8.94 18.97 35.52
C VAL A 772 8.81 18.18 36.82
N GLN A 773 8.22 16.98 36.76
CA GLN A 773 8.22 16.07 37.91
C GLN A 773 9.66 15.59 38.20
N ALA A 774 10.04 15.44 39.46
CA ALA A 774 11.43 15.16 39.82
C ALA A 774 11.91 13.80 39.29
N GLU A 775 11.01 12.82 39.15
CA GLU A 775 11.28 11.51 38.56
C GLU A 775 11.44 11.54 37.03
N ALA A 776 11.11 12.64 36.38
CA ALA A 776 11.31 12.84 34.94
C ALA A 776 12.71 13.43 34.61
N ALA A 777 13.65 13.39 35.56
CA ALA A 777 15.05 13.75 35.31
C ALA A 777 15.70 12.80 34.29
N ASP A 778 16.55 13.35 33.42
CA ASP A 778 17.22 12.59 32.34
C ASP A 778 18.20 11.54 32.88
N GLN A 779 18.74 11.76 34.09
CA GLN A 779 19.49 10.76 34.83
C GLN A 779 19.26 10.92 36.34
N ILE A 780 19.13 9.78 37.02
CA ILE A 780 18.87 9.72 38.46
C ILE A 780 19.94 8.85 39.11
N GLN A 781 20.54 9.30 40.21
CA GLN A 781 21.50 8.52 40.97
C GLN A 781 21.26 8.66 42.47
N GLY A 782 21.33 7.54 43.21
CA GLY A 782 21.32 7.54 44.68
C GLY A 782 19.97 7.92 45.32
N THR A 783 18.88 7.86 44.55
CA THR A 783 17.50 8.14 44.96
C THR A 783 16.54 7.25 44.16
N GLN A 784 15.30 7.13 44.61
CA GLN A 784 14.29 6.26 43.99
C GLN A 784 12.93 6.97 43.90
N ALA A 785 12.22 6.76 42.78
CA ALA A 785 10.84 7.20 42.66
C ALA A 785 9.93 6.36 43.58
N LEU A 786 9.18 7.03 44.45
CA LEU A 786 8.21 6.45 45.37
C LEU A 786 6.81 6.98 45.05
N GLY A 787 5.77 6.18 45.27
CA GLY A 787 4.39 6.58 45.00
C GLY A 787 3.71 7.21 46.21
N SER A 788 2.96 8.29 46.01
CA SER A 788 2.06 8.87 47.01
C SER A 788 0.93 9.65 46.35
N ALA A 789 -0.28 9.56 46.92
CA ALA A 789 -1.42 10.37 46.51
C ALA A 789 -1.27 11.86 46.88
N LYS A 790 -0.30 12.23 47.72
CA LYS A 790 0.02 13.61 48.09
C LYS A 790 1.04 14.29 47.17
N ALA A 791 1.74 13.51 46.34
CA ALA A 791 2.71 14.01 45.38
C ALA A 791 2.02 14.41 44.07
N GLU A 792 2.49 15.49 43.47
CA GLU A 792 2.10 15.92 42.14
C GLU A 792 2.37 14.80 41.13
N GLY A 793 1.39 14.42 40.30
CA GLY A 793 1.54 13.29 39.39
C GLY A 793 1.61 11.90 40.06
N GLY A 794 1.47 11.81 41.38
CA GLY A 794 1.37 10.55 42.13
C GLY A 794 2.70 9.90 42.50
N LYS A 795 3.84 10.53 42.18
CA LYS A 795 5.18 10.06 42.48
C LYS A 795 6.09 11.21 42.91
N PHE A 796 7.10 10.88 43.69
CA PHE A 796 8.16 11.81 44.08
C PHE A 796 9.49 11.05 44.16
N MET A 797 10.60 11.77 44.12
CA MET A 797 11.92 11.21 44.36
C MET A 797 12.22 11.18 45.87
N GLY A 798 12.38 9.97 46.42
CA GLY A 798 12.68 9.74 47.83
C GLY A 798 13.82 8.74 48.02
N ALA A 799 14.04 8.30 49.27
CA ALA A 799 15.27 7.57 49.65
C ALA A 799 16.56 8.32 49.24
N ILE A 800 16.47 9.66 49.21
CA ILE A 800 17.57 10.54 48.80
C ILE A 800 18.68 10.46 49.84
N ASN A 801 19.87 10.07 49.39
CA ASN A 801 21.09 10.04 50.17
C ASN A 801 22.01 11.21 49.80
N HIS A 802 23.03 11.47 50.62
CA HIS A 802 24.07 12.42 50.28
C HIS A 802 24.81 11.96 49.01
N ASP A 803 25.13 12.90 48.12
CA ASP A 803 25.69 12.69 46.77
C ASP A 803 24.73 12.06 45.75
N ALA A 804 23.47 11.83 46.12
CA ALA A 804 22.44 11.58 45.13
C ALA A 804 22.30 12.79 44.20
N PHE A 805 21.81 12.59 42.97
CA PHE A 805 21.48 13.68 42.08
C PHE A 805 20.35 13.37 41.11
N LEU A 806 19.75 14.45 40.60
CA LEU A 806 18.89 14.48 39.42
C LEU A 806 19.61 15.31 38.33
N LYS A 807 19.71 14.78 37.12
CA LYS A 807 20.33 15.45 35.96
C LYS A 807 19.25 15.89 34.97
N PHE A 808 19.39 17.10 34.46
CA PHE A 808 18.58 17.66 33.39
C PHE A 808 19.46 18.09 32.23
N ASP A 809 19.32 17.42 31.08
CA ASP A 809 20.18 17.61 29.91
C ASP A 809 19.67 18.70 28.97
N GLY A 810 20.62 19.50 28.50
CA GLY A 810 20.42 20.53 27.50
C GLY A 810 19.47 21.61 27.98
N ILE A 811 19.67 22.14 29.19
CA ILE A 811 18.87 23.25 29.73
C ILE A 811 19.43 24.57 29.22
N THR A 812 18.57 25.41 28.63
CA THR A 812 18.93 26.80 28.32
C THR A 812 19.05 27.59 29.62
N LEU A 813 20.21 28.20 29.83
CA LEU A 813 20.52 29.01 31.00
C LEU A 813 20.21 30.49 30.75
N ASP A 814 20.02 30.87 29.48
CA ASP A 814 19.71 32.24 29.09
C ASP A 814 18.39 32.69 29.73
N GLY A 815 18.50 33.62 30.67
CA GLY A 815 17.36 34.18 31.39
C GLY A 815 16.79 33.30 32.51
N LEU A 816 17.40 32.16 32.84
CA LEU A 816 17.01 31.30 33.97
C LEU A 816 17.54 31.92 35.28
N LYS A 817 16.63 32.34 36.17
CA LYS A 817 16.96 33.09 37.40
C LYS A 817 16.85 32.26 38.67
N ALA A 818 16.00 31.24 38.67
CA ALA A 818 15.80 30.39 39.83
C ALA A 818 15.28 29.00 39.45
N ILE A 819 15.48 28.05 40.37
CA ILE A 819 14.80 26.76 40.35
C ILE A 819 13.93 26.67 41.60
N ALA A 820 12.63 26.41 41.42
CA ALA A 820 11.74 26.13 42.54
C ALA A 820 11.52 24.61 42.65
N ALA A 821 11.85 24.01 43.79
CA ALA A 821 11.67 22.59 44.04
C ALA A 821 10.60 22.36 45.11
N GLN A 822 9.64 21.49 44.87
CA GLN A 822 8.67 21.04 45.88
C GLN A 822 9.33 19.95 46.73
N VAL A 823 9.60 20.25 48.00
CA VAL A 823 10.40 19.38 48.88
C VAL A 823 9.67 19.06 50.18
N ALA A 824 9.95 17.90 50.75
CA ALA A 824 9.48 17.49 52.08
C ALA A 824 10.60 16.76 52.83
N SER A 825 10.60 16.80 54.16
CA SER A 825 11.59 16.07 54.95
C SER A 825 11.11 15.79 56.37
N ALA A 826 11.00 14.49 56.70
CA ALA A 826 10.95 14.02 58.09
C ALA A 826 12.28 13.41 58.57
N GLY A 827 13.32 13.45 57.72
CA GLY A 827 14.65 12.94 58.01
C GLY A 827 15.62 14.04 58.45
N ALA A 828 16.83 14.00 57.92
CA ALA A 828 17.90 14.92 58.34
C ALA A 828 17.87 16.30 57.65
N GLY A 829 17.03 16.49 56.63
CA GLY A 829 17.11 17.66 55.74
C GLY A 829 18.46 17.70 55.00
N GLY A 830 18.80 18.86 54.46
CA GLY A 830 20.08 19.06 53.78
C GLY A 830 20.07 20.24 52.83
N THR A 831 20.98 20.24 51.88
CA THR A 831 21.11 21.28 50.85
C THR A 831 20.93 20.66 49.47
N ILE A 832 20.18 21.34 48.60
CA ILE A 832 20.14 21.06 47.16
C ILE A 832 21.10 22.04 46.49
N GLU A 833 22.15 21.51 45.87
CA GLU A 833 23.10 22.27 45.06
C GLU A 833 22.74 22.15 43.59
N ILE A 834 22.67 23.28 42.88
CA ILE A 834 22.49 23.32 41.42
C ILE A 834 23.86 23.44 40.78
N ARG A 835 24.28 22.41 40.06
CA ARG A 835 25.61 22.31 39.45
C ARG A 835 25.54 22.18 37.94
N ARG A 836 26.42 22.88 37.24
CA ARG A 836 26.50 22.90 35.77
C ARG A 836 27.44 21.81 35.24
N GLY A 837 27.01 21.10 34.20
CA GLY A 837 27.80 20.15 33.41
C GLY A 837 28.04 18.77 34.05
N LYS A 838 28.31 18.71 35.36
CA LYS A 838 28.60 17.46 36.10
C LYS A 838 28.24 17.57 37.60
N PRO A 839 28.10 16.44 38.34
CA PRO A 839 27.71 16.47 39.76
C PRO A 839 28.66 17.21 40.70
N ASP A 840 29.93 17.39 40.33
CA ASP A 840 30.94 18.18 41.04
C ASP A 840 31.30 19.47 40.28
N GLY A 841 30.46 19.88 39.33
CA GLY A 841 30.67 21.01 38.43
C GLY A 841 30.48 22.37 39.12
N GLU A 842 30.47 23.43 38.32
CA GLU A 842 30.29 24.80 38.80
C GLU A 842 28.98 24.92 39.58
N LEU A 843 29.05 25.41 40.82
CA LEU A 843 27.89 25.65 41.66
C LEU A 843 27.24 26.97 41.24
N ILE A 844 26.04 26.89 40.68
CA ILE A 844 25.31 28.06 40.17
C ILE A 844 24.11 28.42 41.04
N GLY A 845 23.73 27.58 42.01
CA GLY A 845 22.66 27.87 42.97
C GLY A 845 22.68 26.89 44.14
N SER A 846 22.12 27.28 45.28
CA SER A 846 22.04 26.41 46.47
C SER A 846 20.88 26.79 47.37
N GLY A 847 20.14 25.80 47.89
CA GLY A 847 19.00 26.01 48.77
C GLY A 847 18.95 24.98 49.91
N GLU A 848 18.61 25.45 51.11
CA GLU A 848 18.49 24.60 52.31
C GLU A 848 17.08 24.04 52.45
N VAL A 849 16.99 22.71 52.60
CA VAL A 849 15.76 21.97 52.88
C VAL A 849 15.59 21.81 54.39
N LYS A 850 14.58 22.50 54.93
CA LYS A 850 14.20 22.45 56.34
C LYS A 850 13.36 21.19 56.62
N VAL A 851 13.62 20.57 57.77
CA VAL A 851 12.83 19.43 58.25
C VAL A 851 11.47 19.93 58.73
N ASN A 852 10.41 19.53 58.03
CA ASN A 852 9.03 19.87 58.39
C ASN A 852 8.31 18.73 59.13
N GLY A 853 9.00 17.62 59.37
CA GLY A 853 8.51 16.49 60.16
C GLY A 853 7.60 15.53 59.38
N SER A 854 7.44 15.75 58.07
CA SER A 854 6.60 14.95 57.20
C SER A 854 7.36 14.58 55.92
N TRP A 855 7.17 13.36 55.44
CA TRP A 855 7.78 12.90 54.18
C TRP A 855 6.99 13.36 52.94
N GLU A 856 5.76 13.82 53.11
CA GLU A 856 4.83 14.02 52.00
C GLU A 856 4.01 15.33 52.10
N ASP A 857 4.28 16.16 53.11
CA ASP A 857 3.71 17.52 53.13
C ASP A 857 4.71 18.46 52.42
N PHE A 858 4.67 18.47 51.09
CA PHE A 858 5.60 19.24 50.26
C PHE A 858 5.43 20.74 50.41
N TYR A 859 6.55 21.48 50.39
CA TYR A 859 6.59 22.93 50.36
C TYR A 859 7.59 23.41 49.30
N GLU A 860 7.36 24.60 48.74
CA GLU A 860 8.24 25.16 47.73
C GLU A 860 9.54 25.71 48.34
N LEU A 861 10.68 25.23 47.84
CA LEU A 861 12.00 25.81 48.05
C LEU A 861 12.44 26.52 46.76
N GLU A 862 12.51 27.84 46.79
CA GLU A 862 13.11 28.62 45.71
C GLU A 862 14.63 28.69 45.86
N ILE A 863 15.35 28.36 44.80
CA ILE A 863 16.81 28.33 44.71
C ILE A 863 17.25 29.35 43.66
N PRO A 864 17.71 30.55 44.07
CA PRO A 864 18.24 31.54 43.15
C PRO A 864 19.47 31.00 42.41
N LEU A 865 19.56 31.28 41.12
CA LEU A 865 20.72 30.96 40.29
C LEU A 865 21.55 32.21 40.02
N ALA A 866 22.88 32.05 39.93
CA ALA A 866 23.76 33.05 39.36
C ALA A 866 23.45 33.26 37.87
N GLU A 867 23.68 34.47 37.34
CA GLU A 867 23.53 34.73 35.91
C GLU A 867 24.44 33.84 35.09
N ASN A 868 23.85 33.16 34.11
CA ASN A 868 24.52 32.22 33.23
C ASN A 868 23.96 32.35 31.81
N THR A 869 24.72 31.89 30.83
CA THR A 869 24.32 31.87 29.42
C THR A 869 24.64 30.55 28.75
N GLY A 870 24.00 30.32 27.60
CA GLY A 870 24.15 29.13 26.79
C GLY A 870 23.38 27.92 27.31
N ARG A 871 23.74 26.73 26.83
CA ARG A 871 23.04 25.48 27.11
C ARG A 871 23.98 24.46 27.74
N ASP A 872 23.55 23.80 28.81
CA ASP A 872 24.35 22.78 29.50
C ASP A 872 23.46 21.79 30.29
N ALA A 873 24.06 20.73 30.83
CA ALA A 873 23.40 19.87 31.79
C ALA A 873 23.32 20.54 33.18
N LEU A 874 22.20 20.41 33.87
CA LEU A 874 22.04 20.84 35.27
C LEU A 874 21.86 19.65 36.20
N PHE A 875 22.61 19.64 37.29
CA PHE A 875 22.56 18.63 38.33
C PHE A 875 21.98 19.24 39.60
N LEU A 876 20.91 18.66 40.12
CA LEU A 876 20.43 18.90 41.49
C LEU A 876 21.10 17.87 42.37
N VAL A 877 22.12 18.27 43.14
CA VAL A 877 22.92 17.38 43.97
C VAL A 877 22.53 17.55 45.44
N PHE A 878 22.24 16.44 46.09
CA PHE A 878 21.74 16.42 47.46
C PHE A 878 22.88 16.27 48.46
N LYS A 879 23.00 17.21 49.40
CA LYS A 879 24.12 17.26 50.34
C LYS A 879 23.65 17.31 51.79
N ASN A 880 24.13 16.34 52.58
CA ASN A 880 24.21 16.46 54.04
C ASN A 880 25.42 15.65 54.57
N GLU A 881 26.48 16.32 54.97
CA GLU A 881 27.75 15.67 55.39
C GLU A 881 27.63 14.92 56.72
N LYS A 882 26.69 15.32 57.58
CA LYS A 882 26.56 14.78 58.94
C LYS A 882 25.66 13.54 58.97
N ASN A 883 24.56 13.56 58.22
CA ASN A 883 23.63 12.45 58.10
C ASN A 883 23.48 12.13 56.62
N ARG A 884 24.05 11.01 56.17
CA ARG A 884 24.22 10.73 54.73
C ARG A 884 23.04 10.01 54.07
N GLY A 885 21.96 9.71 54.79
CA GLY A 885 20.80 9.01 54.21
C GLY A 885 19.46 9.44 54.78
N GLY A 886 18.41 9.26 53.99
CA GLY A 886 17.06 9.73 54.33
C GLY A 886 17.04 11.24 54.52
N LEU A 887 17.45 11.99 53.49
CA LEU A 887 17.59 13.44 53.59
C LEU A 887 16.25 14.17 53.46
N MET A 888 15.59 13.97 52.33
CA MET A 888 14.43 14.72 51.87
C MET A 888 13.72 13.93 50.77
N ASN A 889 12.56 14.42 50.34
CA ASN A 889 11.85 14.00 49.14
C ASN A 889 11.69 15.22 48.22
N ILE A 890 11.79 15.03 46.90
CA ILE A 890 11.43 16.06 45.90
C ILE A 890 10.26 15.55 45.06
N ASP A 891 9.22 16.36 44.95
CA ASP A 891 8.04 16.11 44.13
C ASP A 891 8.23 16.64 42.69
N SER A 892 8.31 17.96 42.53
CA SER A 892 8.45 18.61 41.22
C SER A 892 9.44 19.78 41.24
N ILE A 893 9.87 20.22 40.04
CA ILE A 893 10.89 21.24 39.80
C ILE A 893 10.37 22.22 38.74
N LYS A 894 10.49 23.52 39.03
CA LYS A 894 10.13 24.60 38.10
C LYS A 894 11.32 25.49 37.76
N PHE A 895 11.62 25.61 36.47
CA PHE A 895 12.65 26.47 35.91
C PHE A 895 12.07 27.88 35.66
N ARG A 896 12.51 28.87 36.45
CA ARG A 896 11.99 30.25 36.43
C ARG A 896 12.89 31.20 35.66
#